data_AF-A0A536RGH5-F1
#
_entry.id   AF-A0A536RGH5-F1
#
_cell.length_a   1.000
_cell.length_b   1.000
_cell.length_c   1.000
_cell.angle_alpha   90.00
_cell.angle_beta   90.00
_cell.angle_gamma   90.00
#
_symmetry.space_group_name_H-M   'P 1'
#
loop_
_entity.id
_entity.type
_entity.pdbx_description
1 polymer ?
#
loop_
_entity_poly.entity_id
_entity_poly.type
_entity_poly.pdbx_seq_one_letter_code
_entity_poly.pdbx_strand_id
1 'polypeptide(L)'
;MPYSAKPRKLRLAPTPESASLRLLGTSWLSDRSLLCVVSHGAEVARFDTARLLREDFATELHVVSRRHPRDEREGGAGGAGSLVHLRGDRAVRDGRAFGLNLSAGAGSWRIDARSVAKAATDLRSLIRNQFTNLQAAERAEVVRFLATSNGASGDPADQLRESRSLHVVREMLRERLPRCELSASKLEGLSVEAMVAVSESSFYVEGWICDVESAAVRLTAVSPEGTRVELISQLFRYDRPDVQAFFKPTIGDQATAKCGFIGYFQLDAPSRLPNGWLVEMETAAGTVMETAAPPLIASDDRIRAKLLGDLVHDSEDQELRRVHISPALAVVQSERAARIMVERVASFGQEPPDPAVSIVVPLYGRIDLMEHQVVQFAGDPDLRRAELIYVLDSPELKEELVAKAERLFRLYGVPYRILILSENAGFSLANNIAASCARGQLLLLLNSDVLPKERGWLSRMVAFYESLEEPGAVGPMLLYEDDSLQHAGLYFERPTEARTWTNEHYFKGLHSELPAANVARQVPAVTAACLMVEADLFHAVGGLSGAYVQGDYEDSDLCMRLWKAGRKNWYLPQVRLYHLEAQSYPSKAREMNRQYNRWLFNETWSDVIEEINWVFAPPVSITSDRRERPRKARQKVPVDHTVGVAETASEPVEMWRQR
;
A
#
# COMPACT_ATOMS: atom_id res chain seq x y z
N MET A 1 -34.01 23.66 -55.97
CA MET A 1 -33.52 22.29 -56.26
C MET A 1 -32.09 22.39 -56.75
N PRO A 2 -31.19 21.41 -56.50
CA PRO A 2 -31.41 20.03 -56.03
C PRO A 2 -30.56 19.69 -54.77
N TYR A 3 -30.60 18.55 -54.07
CA TYR A 3 -31.42 17.35 -54.05
C TYR A 3 -31.36 16.85 -52.59
N SER A 4 -32.51 16.59 -51.97
CA SER A 4 -32.63 15.92 -50.67
C SER A 4 -32.24 14.44 -50.85
N ALA A 5 -31.12 14.02 -50.26
CA ALA A 5 -30.78 12.61 -50.11
C ALA A 5 -31.23 12.15 -48.71
N LYS A 6 -32.37 11.47 -48.64
CA LYS A 6 -32.79 10.72 -47.44
C LYS A 6 -31.69 9.75 -47.03
N PRO A 7 -31.41 9.55 -45.74
CA PRO A 7 -30.46 8.53 -45.30
C PRO A 7 -30.96 7.16 -45.77
N ARG A 8 -30.16 6.49 -46.61
CA ARG A 8 -30.38 5.09 -47.01
C ARG A 8 -30.32 4.23 -45.74
N LYS A 9 -31.46 3.73 -45.28
CA LYS A 9 -31.51 2.58 -44.38
C LYS A 9 -30.78 1.43 -45.09
N LEU A 10 -29.56 1.11 -44.65
CA LEU A 10 -28.89 -0.13 -45.05
C LEU A 10 -29.76 -1.29 -44.53
N ARG A 11 -30.63 -1.84 -45.39
CA ARG A 11 -31.16 -3.18 -45.20
C ARG A 11 -30.03 -4.15 -45.52
N LEU A 12 -29.34 -4.63 -44.48
CA LEU A 12 -28.50 -5.82 -44.58
C LEU A 12 -29.37 -6.99 -45.04
N ALA A 13 -28.86 -7.76 -46.01
CA ALA A 13 -29.54 -8.91 -46.59
C ALA A 13 -29.90 -9.95 -45.51
N PRO A 14 -31.01 -10.71 -45.67
CA PRO A 14 -31.31 -11.83 -44.78
C PRO A 14 -30.21 -12.89 -44.93
N THR A 15 -29.53 -13.22 -43.84
CA THR A 15 -28.62 -14.36 -43.77
C THR A 15 -29.40 -15.67 -43.89
N PRO A 16 -28.82 -16.73 -44.49
CA PRO A 16 -29.51 -17.99 -44.71
C PRO A 16 -29.90 -18.67 -43.39
N GLU A 17 -31.09 -19.27 -43.37
CA GLU A 17 -31.54 -20.18 -42.31
C GLU A 17 -30.64 -21.43 -42.26
N SER A 18 -29.54 -21.40 -41.51
CA SER A 18 -28.85 -22.61 -41.07
C SER A 18 -28.18 -22.38 -39.71
N ALA A 19 -28.54 -23.22 -38.74
CA ALA A 19 -28.23 -23.19 -37.30
C ALA A 19 -28.88 -22.05 -36.50
N SER A 20 -30.10 -22.28 -36.02
CA SER A 20 -30.87 -21.29 -35.24
C SER A 20 -30.25 -21.05 -33.86
N LEU A 21 -29.59 -19.90 -33.69
CA LEU A 21 -29.25 -19.39 -32.37
C LEU A 21 -30.54 -18.94 -31.67
N ARG A 22 -30.76 -19.43 -30.44
CA ARG A 22 -31.92 -19.06 -29.62
C ARG A 22 -31.47 -18.55 -28.25
N LEU A 23 -32.03 -17.43 -27.80
CA LEU A 23 -31.85 -16.94 -26.44
C LEU A 23 -32.75 -17.72 -25.48
N LEU A 24 -32.14 -18.45 -24.55
CA LEU A 24 -32.83 -19.25 -23.54
C LEU A 24 -33.16 -18.42 -22.30
N GLY A 25 -32.28 -17.49 -21.93
CA GLY A 25 -32.49 -16.59 -20.81
C GLY A 25 -31.46 -15.48 -20.77
N THR A 26 -31.80 -14.36 -20.14
CA THR A 26 -30.86 -13.26 -19.92
C THR A 26 -31.17 -12.52 -18.62
N SER A 27 -30.12 -12.04 -17.95
CA SER A 27 -30.24 -11.19 -16.75
C SER A 27 -29.09 -10.20 -16.72
N TRP A 28 -29.38 -8.99 -16.23
CA TRP A 28 -28.36 -8.00 -15.92
C TRP A 28 -27.55 -8.44 -14.69
N LEU A 29 -26.23 -8.29 -14.74
CA LEU A 29 -25.33 -8.42 -13.59
C LEU A 29 -24.97 -7.03 -13.03
N SER A 30 -24.93 -6.01 -13.90
CA SER A 30 -24.77 -4.60 -13.54
C SER A 30 -25.47 -3.70 -14.58
N ASP A 31 -25.21 -2.39 -14.56
CA ASP A 31 -25.71 -1.50 -15.62
C ASP A 31 -24.87 -1.58 -16.90
N ARG A 32 -23.70 -2.23 -16.83
CA ARG A 32 -22.75 -2.43 -17.93
C ARG A 32 -22.62 -3.89 -18.36
N SER A 33 -23.08 -4.81 -17.53
CA SER A 33 -22.88 -6.25 -17.71
C SER A 33 -24.21 -7.00 -17.86
N LEU A 34 -24.32 -7.78 -18.94
CA LEU A 34 -25.46 -8.63 -19.27
C LEU A 34 -25.02 -10.08 -19.43
N LEU A 35 -25.69 -10.98 -18.72
CA LEU A 35 -25.52 -12.42 -18.87
C LEU A 35 -26.58 -12.97 -19.81
N CYS A 36 -26.16 -13.77 -20.79
CA CYS A 36 -27.03 -14.45 -21.75
C CYS A 36 -26.74 -15.94 -21.76
N VAL A 37 -27.79 -16.76 -21.82
CA VAL A 37 -27.70 -18.19 -22.09
C VAL A 37 -28.32 -18.45 -23.45
N VAL A 38 -27.54 -18.99 -24.37
CA VAL A 38 -27.97 -19.21 -25.76
C VAL A 38 -27.80 -20.67 -26.15
N SER A 39 -28.69 -21.18 -27.00
CA SER A 39 -28.50 -22.45 -27.71
C SER A 39 -28.12 -22.19 -29.16
N HIS A 40 -27.19 -22.96 -29.70
CA HIS A 40 -26.71 -22.84 -31.08
C HIS A 40 -26.31 -24.23 -31.63
N GLY A 41 -25.95 -24.31 -32.91
CA GLY A 41 -25.42 -25.53 -33.50
C GLY A 41 -24.01 -25.88 -33.00
N ALA A 42 -23.60 -27.14 -33.14
CA ALA A 42 -22.32 -27.64 -32.63
C ALA A 42 -21.08 -26.99 -33.28
N GLU A 43 -21.24 -26.24 -34.36
CA GLU A 43 -20.20 -25.51 -35.08
C GLU A 43 -19.71 -24.23 -34.38
N VAL A 44 -20.51 -23.62 -33.50
CA VAL A 44 -20.13 -22.37 -32.82
C VAL A 44 -19.23 -22.68 -31.62
N ALA A 45 -17.93 -22.49 -31.76
CA ALA A 45 -16.96 -22.74 -30.68
C ALA A 45 -17.01 -21.67 -29.59
N ARG A 46 -17.05 -20.39 -30.00
CA ARG A 46 -17.16 -19.19 -29.15
C ARG A 46 -17.78 -18.06 -29.95
N PHE A 47 -18.26 -17.02 -29.29
CA PHE A 47 -18.65 -15.76 -29.93
C PHE A 47 -17.49 -14.77 -29.91
N ASP A 48 -17.23 -14.13 -31.04
CA ASP A 48 -16.09 -13.22 -31.23
C ASP A 48 -16.51 -11.75 -31.07
N THR A 49 -17.74 -11.40 -31.44
CA THR A 49 -18.26 -10.03 -31.31
C THR A 49 -19.71 -10.02 -30.86
N ALA A 50 -20.08 -8.97 -30.12
CA ALA A 50 -21.46 -8.71 -29.74
C ALA A 50 -21.81 -7.22 -29.93
N ARG A 51 -23.03 -6.95 -30.39
CA ARG A 51 -23.58 -5.60 -30.49
C ARG A 51 -24.96 -5.53 -29.85
N LEU A 52 -25.17 -4.52 -29.02
CA LEU A 52 -26.49 -4.13 -28.55
C LEU A 52 -27.14 -3.24 -29.60
N LEU A 53 -28.32 -3.63 -30.06
CA LEU A 53 -29.04 -2.94 -31.15
C LEU A 53 -30.24 -2.17 -30.58
N ARG A 54 -30.32 -0.89 -30.90
CA ARG A 54 -31.50 -0.05 -30.66
C ARG A 54 -32.02 0.50 -31.98
N GLU A 55 -33.17 1.16 -31.95
CA GLU A 55 -33.75 1.75 -33.16
C GLU A 55 -32.82 2.77 -33.81
N ASP A 56 -32.05 3.51 -33.01
CA ASP A 56 -31.28 4.67 -33.46
C ASP A 56 -29.75 4.45 -33.50
N PHE A 57 -29.22 3.46 -32.76
CA PHE A 57 -27.78 3.20 -32.70
C PHE A 57 -27.46 1.74 -32.31
N ALA A 58 -26.23 1.33 -32.59
CA ALA A 58 -25.67 0.06 -32.13
C ALA A 58 -24.45 0.34 -31.25
N THR A 59 -24.35 -0.36 -30.12
CA THR A 59 -23.21 -0.28 -29.20
C THR A 59 -22.44 -1.57 -29.26
N GLU A 60 -21.14 -1.51 -29.51
CA GLU A 60 -20.28 -2.69 -29.43
C GLU A 60 -20.09 -3.10 -27.97
N LEU A 61 -20.13 -4.41 -27.73
CA LEU A 61 -19.93 -5.01 -26.42
C LEU A 61 -18.74 -5.95 -26.49
N HIS A 62 -17.93 -5.94 -25.44
CA HIS A 62 -17.01 -7.02 -25.17
C HIS A 62 -17.80 -8.30 -24.90
N VAL A 63 -17.42 -9.39 -25.56
CA VAL A 63 -18.05 -10.70 -25.39
C VAL A 63 -17.03 -11.69 -24.87
N VAL A 64 -17.41 -12.38 -23.80
CA VAL A 64 -16.71 -13.55 -23.29
C VAL A 64 -17.75 -14.67 -23.28
N SER A 65 -17.46 -15.79 -23.92
CA SER A 65 -18.41 -16.91 -24.02
C SER A 65 -17.76 -18.24 -23.72
N ARG A 66 -18.52 -19.15 -23.13
CA ARG A 66 -18.10 -20.52 -22.87
C ARG A 66 -19.23 -21.49 -23.21
N ARG A 67 -18.88 -22.58 -23.88
CA ARG A 67 -19.82 -23.69 -24.10
C ARG A 67 -20.27 -24.29 -22.77
N HIS A 68 -21.54 -24.61 -22.73
CA HIS A 68 -22.23 -25.08 -21.56
C HIS A 68 -23.07 -26.31 -21.90
N PRO A 69 -22.93 -27.44 -21.17
CA PRO A 69 -23.75 -28.63 -21.35
C PRO A 69 -25.24 -28.31 -21.21
N ARG A 70 -26.09 -28.96 -22.01
CA ARG A 70 -27.54 -28.80 -21.95
C ARG A 70 -28.17 -30.02 -21.28
N ASP A 71 -29.17 -29.81 -20.43
CA ASP A 71 -29.99 -30.90 -19.90
C ASP A 71 -30.77 -31.56 -21.06
N GLU A 72 -30.47 -32.83 -21.34
CA GLU A 72 -31.05 -33.59 -22.47
C GLU A 72 -32.57 -33.76 -22.37
N ARG A 73 -33.16 -33.50 -21.20
CA ARG A 73 -34.61 -33.62 -20.93
C ARG A 73 -35.45 -32.55 -21.64
N GLU A 74 -34.86 -31.48 -22.17
CA GLU A 74 -35.57 -30.40 -22.89
C GLU A 74 -35.59 -30.53 -24.44
N GLY A 75 -35.47 -31.76 -24.96
CA GLY A 75 -35.99 -32.13 -26.29
C GLY A 75 -35.43 -31.33 -27.48
N GLY A 76 -34.36 -31.85 -28.07
CA GLY A 76 -33.90 -31.45 -29.40
C GLY A 76 -32.52 -31.99 -29.69
N ALA A 77 -32.42 -32.98 -30.57
CA ALA A 77 -31.16 -33.63 -30.95
C ALA A 77 -30.13 -32.62 -31.49
N GLY A 78 -28.95 -32.55 -30.85
CA GLY A 78 -27.71 -32.04 -31.45
C GLY A 78 -27.30 -30.58 -31.21
N GLY A 79 -28.01 -29.80 -30.38
CA GLY A 79 -27.66 -28.39 -30.10
C GLY A 79 -26.74 -28.19 -28.88
N ALA A 80 -25.73 -27.32 -28.98
CA ALA A 80 -24.87 -26.92 -27.86
C ALA A 80 -25.40 -25.66 -27.17
N GLY A 81 -25.24 -25.57 -25.84
CA GLY A 81 -25.48 -24.34 -25.08
C GLY A 81 -24.21 -23.51 -24.96
N SER A 82 -24.34 -22.20 -24.83
CA SER A 82 -23.25 -21.31 -24.40
C SER A 82 -23.75 -20.29 -23.39
N LEU A 83 -22.91 -20.07 -22.40
CA LEU A 83 -22.97 -18.93 -21.50
C LEU A 83 -22.20 -17.78 -22.14
N VAL A 84 -22.84 -16.61 -22.26
CA VAL A 84 -22.28 -15.44 -22.93
C VAL A 84 -22.40 -14.25 -21.98
N HIS A 85 -21.25 -13.75 -21.52
CA HIS A 85 -21.15 -12.54 -20.73
C HIS A 85 -20.81 -11.37 -21.67
N LEU A 86 -21.69 -10.37 -21.69
CA LEU A 86 -21.58 -9.18 -22.52
C LEU A 86 -21.31 -7.95 -21.65
N ARG A 87 -20.32 -7.15 -22.03
CA ARG A 87 -19.90 -5.95 -21.27
C ARG A 87 -19.82 -4.71 -22.15
N GLY A 88 -20.35 -3.60 -21.67
CA GLY A 88 -20.22 -2.28 -22.30
C GLY A 88 -19.14 -1.42 -21.65
N ASP A 89 -18.51 -0.57 -22.46
CA ASP A 89 -17.56 0.48 -22.00
C ASP A 89 -18.24 1.62 -21.23
N ARG A 90 -19.58 1.68 -21.30
CA ARG A 90 -20.44 2.62 -20.56
C ARG A 90 -21.70 1.90 -20.12
N ALA A 91 -22.49 2.53 -19.25
CA ALA A 91 -23.81 2.02 -18.87
C ALA A 91 -24.66 1.79 -20.13
N VAL A 92 -25.14 0.56 -20.29
CA VAL A 92 -25.99 0.14 -21.42
C VAL A 92 -27.41 -0.20 -20.98
N ARG A 93 -27.62 -0.40 -19.67
CA ARG A 93 -28.93 -0.57 -19.05
C ARG A 93 -29.56 0.80 -18.77
N ASP A 94 -30.66 1.10 -19.46
CA ASP A 94 -31.40 2.36 -19.27
C ASP A 94 -32.93 2.16 -19.34
N GLY A 95 -33.38 0.91 -19.26
CA GLY A 95 -34.80 0.54 -19.31
C GLY A 95 -35.43 0.51 -20.71
N ARG A 96 -34.74 0.93 -21.78
CA ARG A 96 -35.27 0.85 -23.14
C ARG A 96 -35.12 -0.57 -23.72
N ALA A 97 -36.04 -0.95 -24.61
CA ALA A 97 -35.96 -2.21 -25.33
C ALA A 97 -34.75 -2.23 -26.28
N PHE A 98 -34.09 -3.38 -26.39
CA PHE A 98 -32.91 -3.56 -27.23
C PHE A 98 -32.87 -4.97 -27.81
N GLY A 99 -32.31 -5.12 -29.02
CA GLY A 99 -31.93 -6.40 -29.60
C GLY A 99 -30.45 -6.68 -29.39
N LEU A 100 -30.02 -7.90 -29.71
CA LEU A 100 -28.61 -8.31 -29.68
C LEU A 100 -28.20 -8.85 -31.04
N ASN A 101 -26.95 -8.60 -31.44
CA ASN A 101 -26.31 -9.31 -32.54
C ASN A 101 -25.06 -10.00 -32.01
N LEU A 102 -25.02 -11.33 -32.12
CA LEU A 102 -23.86 -12.13 -31.76
C LEU A 102 -23.22 -12.66 -33.03
N SER A 103 -21.89 -12.65 -33.12
CA SER A 103 -21.17 -13.16 -34.29
C SER A 103 -20.04 -14.12 -33.88
N ALA A 104 -19.81 -15.14 -34.69
CA ALA A 104 -18.76 -16.14 -34.53
C ALA A 104 -18.23 -16.54 -35.92
N GLY A 105 -16.95 -16.27 -36.20
CA GLY A 105 -16.38 -16.43 -37.54
C GLY A 105 -17.20 -15.69 -38.62
N ALA A 106 -17.68 -16.43 -39.62
CA ALA A 106 -18.54 -15.88 -40.68
C ALA A 106 -20.04 -15.83 -40.31
N GLY A 107 -20.44 -16.43 -39.17
CA GLY A 107 -21.83 -16.46 -38.72
C GLY A 107 -22.21 -15.20 -37.93
N SER A 108 -23.42 -14.68 -38.17
CA SER A 108 -24.01 -13.56 -37.42
C SER A 108 -25.48 -13.83 -37.16
N TRP A 109 -25.88 -13.74 -35.89
CA TRP A 109 -27.24 -14.03 -35.44
C TRP A 109 -27.83 -12.82 -34.72
N ARG A 110 -28.98 -12.38 -35.21
CA ARG A 110 -29.73 -11.26 -34.65
C ARG A 110 -30.88 -11.76 -33.78
N ILE A 111 -30.92 -11.28 -32.55
CA ILE A 111 -31.97 -11.51 -31.57
C ILE A 111 -32.76 -10.21 -31.46
N ASP A 112 -34.03 -10.23 -31.82
CA ASP A 112 -34.88 -9.03 -31.78
C ASP A 112 -35.23 -8.62 -30.33
N ALA A 113 -35.67 -7.37 -30.16
CA ALA A 113 -35.93 -6.81 -28.85
C ALA A 113 -37.09 -7.48 -28.09
N ARG A 114 -38.07 -8.06 -28.79
CA ARG A 114 -39.16 -8.80 -28.14
C ARG A 114 -38.66 -10.13 -27.62
N SER A 115 -37.79 -10.81 -28.39
CA SER A 115 -37.13 -12.05 -27.97
C SER A 115 -36.24 -11.84 -26.75
N VAL A 116 -35.47 -10.74 -26.70
CA VAL A 116 -34.67 -10.35 -25.52
C VAL A 116 -35.59 -10.08 -24.32
N ALA A 117 -36.63 -9.26 -24.48
CA ALA A 117 -37.56 -8.92 -23.40
C ALA A 117 -38.30 -10.15 -22.85
N LYS A 118 -38.65 -11.13 -23.70
CA LYS A 118 -39.31 -12.38 -23.30
C LYS A 118 -38.37 -13.31 -22.52
N ALA A 119 -37.08 -13.30 -22.84
CA ALA A 119 -36.07 -14.12 -22.17
C ALA A 119 -35.48 -13.45 -20.92
N ALA A 120 -35.74 -12.16 -20.72
CA ALA A 120 -35.23 -11.39 -19.58
C ALA A 120 -35.92 -11.83 -18.28
N THR A 121 -35.13 -12.27 -17.31
CA THR A 121 -35.59 -12.66 -15.97
C THR A 121 -34.67 -12.06 -14.90
N ASP A 122 -35.06 -12.16 -13.63
CA ASP A 122 -34.13 -11.86 -12.55
C ASP A 122 -33.02 -12.93 -12.48
N LEU A 123 -31.86 -12.54 -11.94
CA LEU A 123 -30.68 -13.38 -11.91
C LEU A 123 -30.91 -14.73 -11.19
N ARG A 124 -31.68 -14.75 -10.10
CA ARG A 124 -31.93 -15.99 -9.34
C ARG A 124 -32.79 -16.95 -10.15
N SER A 125 -33.80 -16.44 -10.85
CA SER A 125 -34.62 -17.24 -11.76
C SER A 125 -33.81 -17.78 -12.94
N LEU A 126 -32.94 -16.96 -13.54
CA LEU A 126 -32.04 -17.42 -14.60
C LEU A 126 -31.17 -18.58 -14.13
N ILE A 127 -30.52 -18.44 -12.96
CA ILE A 127 -29.64 -19.48 -12.40
C ILE A 127 -30.40 -20.77 -12.14
N ARG A 128 -31.57 -20.67 -11.50
CA ARG A 128 -32.41 -21.84 -11.17
C ARG A 128 -32.88 -22.59 -12.42
N ASN A 129 -33.20 -21.86 -13.48
CA ASN A 129 -33.74 -22.49 -14.69
C ASN A 129 -32.65 -23.09 -15.58
N GLN A 130 -31.42 -22.58 -15.52
CA GLN A 130 -30.36 -22.95 -16.49
C GLN A 130 -29.23 -23.78 -15.89
N PHE A 131 -28.94 -23.65 -14.59
CA PHE A 131 -27.68 -24.15 -14.03
C PHE A 131 -27.82 -25.08 -12.81
N THR A 132 -28.97 -25.13 -12.12
CA THR A 132 -29.06 -25.94 -10.89
C THR A 132 -29.09 -27.45 -11.13
N ASN A 133 -29.48 -27.90 -12.33
CA ASN A 133 -29.51 -29.33 -12.67
C ASN A 133 -28.16 -29.89 -13.15
N LEU A 134 -27.16 -29.02 -13.32
CA LEU A 134 -25.83 -29.41 -13.77
C LEU A 134 -25.09 -30.23 -12.72
N GLN A 135 -24.09 -30.97 -13.17
CA GLN A 135 -23.15 -31.64 -12.28
C GLN A 135 -22.29 -30.63 -11.50
N ALA A 136 -21.78 -31.07 -10.35
CA ALA A 136 -20.90 -30.29 -9.47
C ALA A 136 -19.79 -29.55 -10.21
N ALA A 137 -19.03 -30.29 -11.01
CA ALA A 137 -17.89 -29.78 -11.77
C ALA A 137 -18.33 -28.71 -12.79
N GLU A 138 -19.47 -28.92 -13.46
CA GLU A 138 -19.99 -27.98 -14.45
C GLU A 138 -20.45 -26.67 -13.80
N ARG A 139 -21.11 -26.75 -12.64
CA ARG A 139 -21.48 -25.56 -11.85
C ARG A 139 -20.24 -24.77 -11.41
N ALA A 140 -19.20 -25.47 -10.96
CA ALA A 140 -17.93 -24.85 -10.58
C ALA A 140 -17.27 -24.14 -11.77
N GLU A 141 -17.32 -24.72 -12.97
CA GLU A 141 -16.81 -24.10 -14.19
C GLU A 141 -17.61 -22.85 -14.61
N VAL A 142 -18.93 -22.83 -14.41
CA VAL A 142 -19.78 -21.65 -14.63
C VAL A 142 -19.38 -20.52 -13.69
N VAL A 143 -19.23 -20.81 -12.39
CA VAL A 143 -18.80 -19.82 -11.40
C VAL A 143 -17.41 -19.29 -11.74
N ARG A 144 -16.45 -20.16 -12.04
CA ARG A 144 -15.09 -19.76 -12.41
C ARG A 144 -15.08 -18.88 -13.64
N PHE A 145 -15.80 -19.25 -14.69
CA PHE A 145 -15.91 -18.46 -15.92
C PHE A 145 -16.46 -17.06 -15.64
N LEU A 146 -17.52 -16.95 -14.85
CA LEU A 146 -18.13 -15.65 -14.53
C LEU A 146 -17.21 -14.80 -13.66
N ALA A 147 -16.54 -15.39 -12.67
CA ALA A 147 -15.58 -14.71 -11.82
C ALA A 147 -14.39 -14.16 -12.62
N THR A 148 -13.81 -14.94 -13.54
CA THR A 148 -12.65 -14.50 -14.36
C THR A 148 -13.02 -13.56 -15.49
N SER A 149 -14.28 -13.53 -15.91
CA SER A 149 -14.79 -12.56 -16.88
C SER A 149 -15.11 -11.18 -16.27
N ASN A 150 -14.91 -11.02 -14.96
CA ASN A 150 -15.06 -9.74 -14.26
C ASN A 150 -13.90 -8.79 -14.62
N GLY A 151 -14.20 -7.70 -15.30
CA GLY A 151 -13.24 -6.70 -15.74
C GLY A 151 -12.92 -5.62 -14.69
N ALA A 152 -11.75 -5.00 -14.84
CA ALA A 152 -11.26 -3.94 -13.94
C ALA A 152 -11.71 -2.51 -14.33
N SER A 153 -12.36 -2.31 -15.48
CA SER A 153 -12.67 -0.97 -16.00
C SER A 153 -14.10 -0.54 -15.73
N GLY A 154 -14.28 0.71 -15.27
CA GLY A 154 -15.60 1.36 -15.16
C GLY A 154 -15.86 2.10 -13.85
N ASP A 155 -17.13 2.43 -13.64
CA ASP A 155 -17.62 3.09 -12.43
C ASP A 155 -17.52 2.12 -11.22
N PRO A 156 -16.84 2.48 -10.11
CA PRO A 156 -16.72 1.63 -8.93
C PRO A 156 -18.06 1.14 -8.37
N ALA A 157 -19.11 1.98 -8.45
CA ALA A 157 -20.43 1.59 -7.97
C ALA A 157 -21.03 0.46 -8.83
N ASP A 158 -20.78 0.50 -10.14
CA ASP A 158 -21.24 -0.55 -11.06
C ASP A 158 -20.45 -1.85 -10.90
N GLN A 159 -19.13 -1.75 -10.68
CA GLN A 159 -18.27 -2.89 -10.38
C GLN A 159 -18.71 -3.61 -9.09
N LEU A 160 -19.08 -2.85 -8.05
CA LEU A 160 -19.63 -3.43 -6.82
C LEU A 160 -21.00 -4.10 -7.05
N ARG A 161 -21.85 -3.54 -7.93
CA ARG A 161 -23.11 -4.19 -8.32
C ARG A 161 -22.84 -5.52 -9.02
N GLU A 162 -21.89 -5.54 -9.95
CA GLU A 162 -21.48 -6.76 -10.66
C GLU A 162 -20.96 -7.81 -9.67
N SER A 163 -20.04 -7.44 -8.78
CA SER A 163 -19.52 -8.33 -7.73
C SER A 163 -20.62 -8.91 -6.84
N ARG A 164 -21.65 -8.12 -6.46
CA ARG A 164 -22.81 -8.63 -5.69
C ARG A 164 -23.61 -9.66 -6.49
N SER A 165 -23.82 -9.41 -7.78
CA SER A 165 -24.48 -10.34 -8.68
C SER A 165 -23.70 -11.65 -8.81
N LEU A 166 -22.37 -11.58 -8.98
CA LEU A 166 -21.49 -12.75 -9.02
C LEU A 166 -21.49 -13.52 -7.69
N HIS A 167 -21.57 -12.83 -6.56
CA HIS A 167 -21.71 -13.49 -5.25
C HIS A 167 -23.02 -14.27 -5.13
N VAL A 168 -24.13 -13.74 -5.65
CA VAL A 168 -25.41 -14.48 -5.72
C VAL A 168 -25.26 -15.73 -6.60
N VAL A 169 -24.59 -15.61 -7.75
CA VAL A 169 -24.30 -16.76 -8.63
C VAL A 169 -23.51 -17.83 -7.87
N ARG A 170 -22.40 -17.45 -7.23
CA ARG A 170 -21.57 -18.37 -6.43
C ARG A 170 -22.39 -19.08 -5.36
N GLU A 171 -23.15 -18.34 -4.56
CA GLU A 171 -23.93 -18.92 -3.45
C GLU A 171 -25.03 -19.88 -3.90
N MET A 172 -25.57 -19.71 -5.10
CA MET A 172 -26.59 -20.59 -5.67
C MET A 172 -26.02 -21.82 -6.37
N LEU A 173 -24.78 -21.76 -6.85
CA LEU A 173 -24.17 -22.84 -7.65
C LEU A 173 -23.12 -23.66 -6.92
N ARG A 174 -22.50 -23.11 -5.86
CA ARG A 174 -21.44 -23.80 -5.11
C ARG A 174 -21.97 -25.02 -4.38
N GLU A 175 -21.09 -26.01 -4.24
CA GLU A 175 -21.29 -27.06 -3.25
C GLU A 175 -20.89 -26.51 -1.88
N ARG A 176 -21.74 -26.74 -0.89
CA ARG A 176 -21.46 -26.31 0.48
C ARG A 176 -20.74 -27.45 1.18
N LEU A 177 -19.50 -27.21 1.59
CA LEU A 177 -18.76 -28.17 2.39
C LEU A 177 -19.29 -28.15 3.83
N PRO A 178 -19.06 -29.22 4.60
CA PRO A 178 -19.31 -29.21 6.04
C PRO A 178 -18.60 -28.01 6.68
N ARG A 179 -19.30 -27.25 7.51
CA ARG A 179 -18.68 -26.15 8.24
C ARG A 179 -17.72 -26.70 9.27
N CYS A 180 -16.56 -26.06 9.39
CA CYS A 180 -15.64 -26.35 10.47
C CYS A 180 -16.31 -25.99 11.81
N GLU A 181 -16.53 -26.98 12.67
CA GLU A 181 -17.04 -26.80 14.02
C GLU A 181 -15.89 -26.98 15.00
N LEU A 182 -15.50 -25.87 15.64
CA LEU A 182 -14.44 -25.89 16.64
C LEU A 182 -14.93 -26.60 17.90
N SER A 183 -14.31 -27.73 18.22
CA SER A 183 -14.52 -28.45 19.48
C SER A 183 -13.17 -28.95 19.98
N ALA A 184 -12.94 -28.86 21.29
CA ALA A 184 -11.74 -29.45 21.89
C ALA A 184 -11.64 -30.96 21.59
N SER A 185 -12.78 -31.64 21.42
CA SER A 185 -12.85 -33.08 21.11
C SER A 185 -12.81 -33.43 19.61
N LYS A 186 -12.78 -32.45 18.70
CA LYS A 186 -12.60 -32.66 17.25
C LYS A 186 -11.19 -32.21 16.86
N LEU A 187 -10.45 -33.08 16.18
CA LEU A 187 -9.01 -32.93 16.02
C LEU A 187 -8.59 -32.18 14.75
N GLU A 188 -9.49 -32.07 13.78
CA GLU A 188 -9.32 -31.23 12.59
C GLU A 188 -10.00 -29.87 12.83
N GLY A 189 -9.23 -28.78 12.69
CA GLY A 189 -9.73 -27.42 12.92
C GLY A 189 -9.11 -26.41 11.96
N LEU A 190 -9.93 -25.48 11.48
CA LEU A 190 -9.53 -24.37 10.62
C LEU A 190 -10.23 -23.10 11.09
N SER A 191 -9.45 -22.04 11.32
CA SER A 191 -9.99 -20.71 11.56
C SER A 191 -9.22 -19.66 10.76
N VAL A 192 -9.95 -18.69 10.23
CA VAL A 192 -9.39 -17.49 9.61
C VAL A 192 -9.65 -16.33 10.57
N GLU A 193 -8.58 -15.68 11.01
CA GLU A 193 -8.65 -14.62 12.01
C GLU A 193 -8.56 -13.23 11.38
N ALA A 194 -7.91 -13.12 10.22
CA ALA A 194 -7.89 -11.90 9.42
C ALA A 194 -7.83 -12.19 7.92
N MET A 195 -8.50 -11.32 7.16
CA MET A 195 -8.38 -11.23 5.71
C MET A 195 -8.21 -9.75 5.34
N VAL A 196 -7.21 -9.44 4.54
CA VAL A 196 -6.77 -8.08 4.22
C VAL A 196 -6.82 -7.87 2.72
N ALA A 197 -7.46 -6.79 2.28
CA ALA A 197 -7.49 -6.38 0.89
C ALA A 197 -6.28 -5.50 0.59
N VAL A 198 -5.20 -6.08 0.05
CA VAL A 198 -3.97 -5.35 -0.30
C VAL A 198 -4.19 -4.54 -1.58
N SER A 199 -4.88 -5.13 -2.55
CA SER A 199 -5.44 -4.47 -3.75
C SER A 199 -6.74 -5.19 -4.15
N GLU A 200 -7.33 -4.86 -5.30
CA GLU A 200 -8.48 -5.62 -5.81
C GLU A 200 -8.14 -7.09 -6.15
N SER A 201 -6.86 -7.40 -6.42
CA SER A 201 -6.40 -8.72 -6.83
C SER A 201 -5.38 -9.35 -5.87
N SER A 202 -4.84 -8.59 -4.91
CA SER A 202 -3.86 -9.08 -3.94
C SER A 202 -4.46 -9.08 -2.54
N PHE A 203 -4.22 -10.15 -1.79
CA PHE A 203 -4.81 -10.36 -0.47
C PHE A 203 -3.78 -10.91 0.50
N TYR A 204 -4.05 -10.72 1.78
CA TYR A 204 -3.25 -11.28 2.86
C TYR A 204 -4.18 -11.93 3.88
N VAL A 205 -3.86 -13.16 4.29
CA VAL A 205 -4.67 -13.96 5.21
C VAL A 205 -3.85 -14.38 6.41
N GLU A 206 -4.50 -14.40 7.57
CA GLU A 206 -3.98 -15.00 8.80
C GLU A 206 -5.03 -15.93 9.40
N GLY A 207 -4.56 -17.04 9.95
CA GLY A 207 -5.38 -17.93 10.75
C GLY A 207 -4.57 -19.04 11.38
N TRP A 208 -5.24 -20.15 11.65
CA TRP A 208 -4.58 -21.37 12.12
C TRP A 208 -5.26 -22.63 11.57
N ILE A 209 -4.47 -23.69 11.47
CA ILE A 209 -4.90 -25.04 11.10
C ILE A 209 -4.40 -26.01 12.16
N CYS A 210 -5.30 -26.87 12.65
CA CYS A 210 -4.98 -28.04 13.44
C CYS A 210 -5.27 -29.29 12.60
N ASP A 211 -4.22 -30.01 12.20
CA ASP A 211 -4.25 -31.13 11.25
C ASP A 211 -3.42 -32.33 11.75
N VAL A 212 -3.42 -32.56 13.08
CA VAL A 212 -2.58 -33.57 13.75
C VAL A 212 -2.89 -35.00 13.30
N GLU A 213 -4.16 -35.38 13.19
CA GLU A 213 -4.55 -36.73 12.76
C GLU A 213 -4.35 -36.94 11.25
N SER A 214 -4.57 -35.88 10.47
CA SER A 214 -4.49 -35.91 9.03
C SER A 214 -4.07 -34.55 8.49
N ALA A 215 -2.86 -34.50 7.93
CA ALA A 215 -2.27 -33.27 7.42
C ALA A 215 -3.17 -32.60 6.37
N ALA A 216 -3.25 -31.27 6.42
CA ALA A 216 -3.91 -30.49 5.40
C ALA A 216 -3.11 -30.58 4.08
N VAL A 217 -3.75 -31.11 3.04
CA VAL A 217 -3.15 -31.26 1.69
C VAL A 217 -3.65 -30.21 0.72
N ARG A 218 -4.77 -29.54 1.03
CA ARG A 218 -5.27 -28.36 0.32
C ARG A 218 -5.82 -27.33 1.30
N LEU A 219 -5.57 -26.07 1.02
CA LEU A 219 -6.19 -24.92 1.63
C LEU A 219 -6.51 -23.90 0.54
N THR A 220 -7.78 -23.83 0.14
CA THR A 220 -8.21 -22.95 -0.95
C THR A 220 -8.94 -21.73 -0.40
N ALA A 221 -8.46 -20.52 -0.71
CA ALA A 221 -9.23 -19.30 -0.49
C ALA A 221 -10.21 -19.07 -1.65
N VAL A 222 -11.44 -18.73 -1.33
CA VAL A 222 -12.54 -18.54 -2.28
C VAL A 222 -13.13 -17.16 -2.11
N SER A 223 -13.00 -16.34 -3.16
CA SER A 223 -13.52 -14.98 -3.16
C SER A 223 -15.06 -14.95 -3.15
N PRO A 224 -15.68 -13.84 -2.72
CA PRO A 224 -17.12 -13.62 -2.81
C PRO A 224 -17.67 -13.85 -4.21
N GLU A 225 -16.94 -13.46 -5.25
CA GLU A 225 -17.28 -13.62 -6.67
C GLU A 225 -17.08 -15.06 -7.19
N GLY A 226 -16.31 -15.89 -6.48
CA GLY A 226 -16.08 -17.30 -6.80
C GLY A 226 -14.74 -17.63 -7.44
N THR A 227 -13.79 -16.68 -7.45
CA THR A 227 -12.39 -16.96 -7.80
C THR A 227 -11.76 -17.82 -6.69
N ARG A 228 -10.89 -18.75 -7.07
CA ARG A 228 -10.28 -19.73 -6.15
C ARG A 228 -8.77 -19.70 -6.30
N VAL A 229 -8.05 -19.77 -5.19
CA VAL A 229 -6.59 -19.82 -5.17
C VAL A 229 -6.13 -20.81 -4.09
N GLU A 230 -5.17 -21.66 -4.45
CA GLU A 230 -4.60 -22.65 -3.55
C GLU A 230 -3.45 -22.04 -2.74
N LEU A 231 -3.52 -22.17 -1.43
CA LEU A 231 -2.63 -21.49 -0.49
C LEU A 231 -1.61 -22.42 0.17
N ILE A 232 -1.89 -23.72 0.30
CA ILE A 232 -1.16 -24.58 1.26
C ILE A 232 0.37 -24.56 1.10
N SER A 233 0.87 -24.46 -0.14
CA SER A 233 2.32 -24.43 -0.46
C SER A 233 2.96 -23.05 -0.33
N GLN A 234 2.17 -22.02 -0.01
CA GLN A 234 2.56 -20.61 0.04
C GLN A 234 2.38 -20.01 1.44
N LEU A 235 2.08 -20.82 2.45
CA LEU A 235 1.84 -20.34 3.81
C LEU A 235 3.12 -20.33 4.63
N PHE A 236 3.38 -19.21 5.29
CA PHE A 236 4.29 -19.17 6.42
C PHE A 236 3.61 -19.76 7.66
N ARG A 237 4.26 -20.72 8.31
CA ARG A 237 3.73 -21.45 9.48
C ARG A 237 4.46 -21.02 10.77
N TYR A 238 3.71 -20.72 11.82
CA TYR A 238 4.25 -20.22 13.09
C TYR A 238 3.51 -20.76 14.33
N ASP A 239 4.17 -20.72 15.49
CA ASP A 239 3.64 -21.29 16.73
C ASP A 239 2.51 -20.47 17.34
N ARG A 240 1.45 -21.15 17.78
CA ARG A 240 0.28 -20.57 18.46
C ARG A 240 -0.01 -21.31 19.77
N PRO A 241 0.66 -20.92 20.87
CA PRO A 241 0.51 -21.60 22.16
C PRO A 241 -0.92 -21.62 22.71
N ASP A 242 -1.72 -20.60 22.39
CA ASP A 242 -3.14 -20.50 22.73
C ASP A 242 -3.98 -21.57 22.04
N VAL A 243 -3.74 -21.80 20.74
CA VAL A 243 -4.41 -22.85 19.96
C VAL A 243 -3.95 -24.23 20.41
N GLN A 244 -2.66 -24.39 20.68
CA GLN A 244 -2.10 -25.64 21.21
C GLN A 244 -2.73 -25.99 22.57
N ALA A 245 -2.88 -25.01 23.47
CA ALA A 245 -3.52 -25.21 24.76
C ALA A 245 -5.01 -25.61 24.63
N PHE A 246 -5.72 -25.09 23.63
CA PHE A 246 -7.12 -25.44 23.38
C PHE A 246 -7.30 -26.92 23.01
N PHE A 247 -6.44 -27.46 22.15
CA PHE A 247 -6.54 -28.86 21.72
C PHE A 247 -5.79 -29.85 22.60
N LYS A 248 -4.89 -29.38 23.49
CA LYS A 248 -4.10 -30.22 24.42
C LYS A 248 -4.88 -31.34 25.13
N PRO A 249 -6.13 -31.16 25.58
CA PRO A 249 -6.89 -32.25 26.22
C PRO A 249 -7.12 -33.47 25.33
N THR A 250 -7.03 -33.32 24.01
CA THR A 250 -7.37 -34.37 23.03
C THR A 250 -6.15 -34.84 22.24
N ILE A 251 -5.18 -33.97 21.94
CA ILE A 251 -3.93 -34.34 21.24
C ILE A 251 -2.71 -34.50 22.17
N GLY A 252 -2.84 -34.21 23.45
CA GLY A 252 -1.69 -34.21 24.38
C GLY A 252 -0.61 -33.20 23.95
N ASP A 253 0.66 -33.51 24.25
CA ASP A 253 1.80 -32.68 23.85
C ASP A 253 2.17 -32.84 22.35
N GLN A 254 1.40 -33.62 21.56
CA GLN A 254 1.54 -33.68 20.09
C GLN A 254 0.89 -32.49 19.37
N ALA A 255 0.46 -31.46 20.12
CA ALA A 255 -0.05 -30.23 19.55
C ALA A 255 0.91 -29.69 18.51
N THR A 256 0.46 -29.64 17.25
CA THR A 256 1.26 -29.28 16.07
C THR A 256 2.20 -28.12 16.38
N ALA A 257 3.50 -28.37 16.24
CA ALA A 257 4.47 -27.29 16.03
C ALA A 257 3.99 -26.50 14.80
N LYS A 258 3.85 -25.19 14.94
CA LYS A 258 3.43 -24.26 13.89
C LYS A 258 2.01 -24.46 13.31
N CYS A 259 0.97 -24.39 14.16
CA CYS A 259 -0.44 -24.36 13.69
C CYS A 259 -0.92 -23.02 13.12
N GLY A 260 -0.28 -21.90 13.46
CA GLY A 260 -0.58 -20.61 12.87
C GLY A 260 -0.16 -20.55 11.40
N PHE A 261 -0.90 -19.82 10.58
CA PHE A 261 -0.51 -19.53 9.21
C PHE A 261 -0.71 -18.06 8.83
N ILE A 262 0.18 -17.59 7.97
CA ILE A 262 0.07 -16.32 7.26
C ILE A 262 0.34 -16.58 5.77
N GLY A 263 -0.37 -15.89 4.88
CA GLY A 263 -0.08 -15.93 3.46
C GLY A 263 -0.45 -14.65 2.73
N TYR A 264 0.47 -14.14 1.92
CA TYR A 264 0.19 -13.17 0.87
C TYR A 264 -0.08 -13.91 -0.44
N PHE A 265 -1.15 -13.57 -1.15
CA PHE A 265 -1.54 -14.26 -2.38
C PHE A 265 -2.25 -13.32 -3.36
N GLN A 266 -2.34 -13.76 -4.61
CA GLN A 266 -2.99 -13.03 -5.70
C GLN A 266 -4.10 -13.85 -6.34
N LEU A 267 -5.11 -13.16 -6.85
CA LEU A 267 -6.20 -13.71 -7.64
C LEU A 267 -6.03 -13.32 -9.11
N ASP A 268 -6.45 -14.22 -10.00
CA ASP A 268 -6.51 -13.97 -11.45
C ASP A 268 -7.60 -12.97 -11.84
N ALA A 269 -8.50 -12.63 -10.91
CA ALA A 269 -9.62 -11.72 -11.14
C ALA A 269 -9.93 -10.92 -9.86
N PRO A 270 -10.41 -9.68 -9.99
CA PRO A 270 -10.63 -8.79 -8.87
C PRO A 270 -11.75 -9.29 -7.94
N SER A 271 -11.55 -9.10 -6.64
CA SER A 271 -12.54 -9.35 -5.58
C SER A 271 -12.76 -8.09 -4.76
N ARG A 272 -14.00 -7.58 -4.76
CA ARG A 272 -14.32 -6.23 -4.23
C ARG A 272 -15.24 -6.23 -3.04
N LEU A 273 -15.89 -7.36 -2.74
CA LEU A 273 -16.83 -7.40 -1.63
C LEU A 273 -16.10 -7.56 -0.29
N PRO A 274 -16.50 -6.79 0.74
CA PRO A 274 -15.88 -6.87 2.06
C PRO A 274 -16.23 -8.16 2.81
N ASN A 275 -17.27 -8.89 2.38
CA ASN A 275 -17.79 -10.07 3.06
C ASN A 275 -18.00 -11.22 2.09
N GLY A 276 -18.09 -12.43 2.62
CA GLY A 276 -18.44 -13.63 1.86
C GLY A 276 -17.24 -14.48 1.44
N TRP A 277 -16.03 -14.11 1.85
CA TRP A 277 -14.84 -14.94 1.70
C TRP A 277 -14.98 -16.25 2.47
N LEU A 278 -14.54 -17.34 1.83
CA LEU A 278 -14.49 -18.66 2.44
C LEU A 278 -13.06 -19.20 2.31
N VAL A 279 -12.68 -20.04 3.26
CA VAL A 279 -11.48 -20.87 3.14
C VAL A 279 -11.91 -22.32 3.30
N GLU A 280 -11.55 -23.12 2.31
CA GLU A 280 -11.85 -24.54 2.22
C GLU A 280 -10.58 -25.33 2.49
N MET A 281 -10.68 -26.43 3.25
CA MET A 281 -9.56 -27.30 3.56
C MET A 281 -9.89 -28.74 3.21
N GLU A 282 -8.87 -29.46 2.76
CA GLU A 282 -8.90 -30.91 2.59
C GLU A 282 -7.71 -31.57 3.26
N THR A 283 -7.97 -32.66 3.99
CA THR A 283 -6.95 -33.45 4.67
C THR A 283 -6.53 -34.68 3.87
N ALA A 284 -5.38 -35.26 4.20
CA ALA A 284 -4.88 -36.48 3.54
C ALA A 284 -5.84 -37.69 3.68
N ALA A 285 -6.73 -37.68 4.68
CA ALA A 285 -7.77 -38.67 4.89
C ALA A 285 -9.00 -38.45 3.98
N GLY A 286 -9.03 -37.36 3.22
CA GLY A 286 -10.15 -36.98 2.35
C GLY A 286 -11.27 -36.23 3.07
N THR A 287 -11.06 -35.79 4.31
CA THR A 287 -12.03 -34.91 4.99
C THR A 287 -12.00 -33.53 4.36
N VAL A 288 -13.17 -33.00 4.02
CA VAL A 288 -13.33 -31.66 3.46
C VAL A 288 -14.17 -30.79 4.39
N MET A 289 -13.77 -29.52 4.54
CA MET A 289 -14.52 -28.55 5.33
C MET A 289 -14.34 -27.12 4.83
N GLU A 290 -15.24 -26.23 5.24
CA GLU A 290 -15.15 -24.79 4.99
C GLU A 290 -15.28 -23.97 6.28
N THR A 291 -14.62 -22.81 6.30
CA THR A 291 -14.87 -21.75 7.29
C THR A 291 -15.06 -20.41 6.58
N ALA A 292 -15.81 -19.51 7.21
CA ALA A 292 -15.97 -18.14 6.71
C ALA A 292 -14.83 -17.26 7.22
N ALA A 293 -14.26 -16.44 6.34
CA ALA A 293 -13.32 -15.42 6.76
C ALA A 293 -14.08 -14.20 7.34
N PRO A 294 -13.47 -13.47 8.28
CA PRO A 294 -14.02 -12.20 8.76
C PRO A 294 -14.08 -11.15 7.64
N PRO A 295 -14.80 -10.03 7.85
CA PRO A 295 -14.83 -8.94 6.88
C PRO A 295 -13.43 -8.41 6.55
N LEU A 296 -13.21 -8.05 5.28
CA LEU A 296 -11.92 -7.54 4.81
C LEU A 296 -11.48 -6.29 5.57
N ILE A 297 -10.19 -6.27 5.94
CA ILE A 297 -9.49 -5.06 6.35
C ILE A 297 -9.05 -4.34 5.07
N ALA A 298 -9.59 -3.13 4.83
CA ALA A 298 -9.37 -2.38 3.58
C ALA A 298 -8.88 -0.94 3.78
N SER A 299 -8.68 -0.48 5.01
CA SER A 299 -8.15 0.87 5.30
C SER A 299 -6.62 0.82 5.35
N ASP A 300 -5.93 1.68 4.61
CA ASP A 300 -4.45 1.72 4.52
C ASP A 300 -3.75 1.65 5.88
N ASP A 301 -4.22 2.44 6.86
CA ASP A 301 -3.62 2.45 8.20
C ASP A 301 -3.86 1.14 8.95
N ARG A 302 -5.04 0.53 8.81
CA ARG A 302 -5.35 -0.77 9.41
C ARG A 302 -4.61 -1.91 8.70
N ILE A 303 -4.46 -1.83 7.38
CA ILE A 303 -3.68 -2.78 6.58
C ILE A 303 -2.23 -2.75 7.05
N ARG A 304 -1.61 -1.56 7.09
CA ARG A 304 -0.23 -1.38 7.55
C ARG A 304 -0.04 -1.87 8.98
N ALA A 305 -0.92 -1.47 9.91
CA ALA A 305 -0.86 -1.90 11.30
C ALA A 305 -0.96 -3.42 11.44
N LYS A 306 -1.80 -4.08 10.62
CA LYS A 306 -1.92 -5.54 10.60
C LYS A 306 -0.64 -6.19 10.08
N LEU A 307 -0.18 -5.80 8.89
CA LEU A 307 1.00 -6.38 8.23
C LEU A 307 2.26 -6.24 9.09
N LEU A 308 2.49 -5.06 9.66
CA LEU A 308 3.64 -4.83 10.55
C LEU A 308 3.47 -5.50 11.91
N GLY A 309 2.22 -5.64 12.38
CA GLY A 309 1.89 -6.34 13.63
C GLY A 309 2.36 -7.79 13.63
N ASP A 310 2.33 -8.42 12.46
CA ASP A 310 2.67 -9.83 12.28
C ASP A 310 4.17 -10.10 12.27
N LEU A 311 5.02 -9.06 12.21
CA LEU A 311 6.48 -9.22 12.33
C LEU A 311 6.89 -9.88 13.66
N VAL A 312 6.02 -9.90 14.66
CA VAL A 312 6.24 -10.63 15.92
C VAL A 312 6.34 -12.15 15.72
N HIS A 313 5.77 -12.67 14.63
CA HIS A 313 5.78 -14.10 14.28
C HIS A 313 6.94 -14.48 13.35
N ASP A 314 7.73 -13.50 12.90
CA ASP A 314 8.80 -13.73 11.94
C ASP A 314 9.92 -14.57 12.54
N SER A 315 10.53 -15.40 11.71
CA SER A 315 11.62 -16.29 12.10
C SER A 315 12.99 -15.64 11.85
N GLU A 316 14.06 -16.28 12.34
CA GLU A 316 15.43 -15.76 12.16
C GLU A 316 15.86 -15.62 10.70
N ASP A 317 15.31 -16.44 9.81
CA ASP A 317 15.53 -16.43 8.36
C ASP A 317 14.69 -15.37 7.64
N GLN A 318 13.80 -14.66 8.35
CA GLN A 318 13.04 -13.53 7.84
C GLN A 318 12.12 -13.91 6.67
N GLU A 319 11.65 -15.16 6.62
CA GLU A 319 10.79 -15.66 5.55
C GLU A 319 9.46 -14.89 5.50
N LEU A 320 8.78 -14.74 6.64
CA LEU A 320 7.48 -14.08 6.73
C LEU A 320 7.56 -12.65 6.17
N ARG A 321 8.59 -11.90 6.57
CA ARG A 321 8.74 -10.53 6.10
C ARG A 321 9.11 -10.44 4.62
N ARG A 322 10.00 -11.31 4.12
CA ARG A 322 10.48 -11.28 2.73
C ARG A 322 9.42 -11.73 1.73
N VAL A 323 8.69 -12.80 2.05
CA VAL A 323 7.78 -13.48 1.12
C VAL A 323 6.35 -12.93 1.22
N HIS A 324 5.93 -12.44 2.40
CA HIS A 324 4.54 -12.02 2.60
C HIS A 324 4.37 -10.54 2.94
N ILE A 325 5.01 -10.05 4.00
CA ILE A 325 4.74 -8.68 4.49
C ILE A 325 5.30 -7.62 3.53
N SER A 326 6.55 -7.76 3.09
CA SER A 326 7.19 -6.76 2.22
C SER A 326 6.52 -6.64 0.84
N PRO A 327 6.20 -7.75 0.13
CA PRO A 327 5.45 -7.67 -1.13
C PRO A 327 4.06 -7.06 -0.95
N ALA A 328 3.35 -7.40 0.14
CA ALA A 328 2.06 -6.81 0.44
C ALA A 328 2.18 -5.29 0.68
N LEU A 329 3.12 -4.85 1.52
CA LEU A 329 3.37 -3.42 1.79
C LEU A 329 3.78 -2.65 0.52
N ALA A 330 4.58 -3.26 -0.36
CA ALA A 330 4.98 -2.63 -1.61
C ALA A 330 3.77 -2.33 -2.51
N VAL A 331 2.82 -3.27 -2.62
CA VAL A 331 1.58 -3.04 -3.36
C VAL A 331 0.74 -1.96 -2.71
N VAL A 332 0.53 -1.98 -1.37
CA VAL A 332 -0.21 -0.91 -0.67
C VAL A 332 0.40 0.46 -0.93
N GLN A 333 1.73 0.58 -0.83
CA GLN A 333 2.42 1.84 -1.04
C GLN A 333 2.33 2.33 -2.49
N SER A 334 2.46 1.43 -3.46
CA SER A 334 2.33 1.76 -4.88
C SER A 334 0.91 2.19 -5.25
N GLU A 335 -0.10 1.45 -4.79
CA GLU A 335 -1.52 1.75 -4.99
C GLU A 335 -1.90 3.10 -4.36
N ARG A 336 -1.42 3.38 -3.15
CA ARG A 336 -1.61 4.66 -2.48
C ARG A 336 -0.95 5.80 -3.27
N ALA A 337 0.29 5.62 -3.69
CA ALA A 337 1.01 6.63 -4.47
C ALA A 337 0.32 6.96 -5.80
N ALA A 338 -0.29 5.97 -6.46
CA ALA A 338 -1.01 6.15 -7.73
C ALA A 338 -2.33 6.92 -7.59
N ARG A 339 -2.95 6.92 -6.40
CA ARG A 339 -4.23 7.59 -6.13
C ARG A 339 -4.08 9.04 -5.70
N ILE A 340 -2.96 9.37 -5.07
CA ILE A 340 -2.73 10.71 -4.50
C ILE A 340 -2.41 11.70 -5.60
N MET A 341 -3.14 12.81 -5.61
CA MET A 341 -2.97 13.88 -6.57
C MET A 341 -2.97 15.24 -5.87
N VAL A 342 -2.46 16.26 -6.57
CA VAL A 342 -2.62 17.65 -6.14
C VAL A 342 -4.08 18.05 -6.37
N GLU A 343 -4.86 18.18 -5.30
CA GLU A 343 -6.26 18.60 -5.33
C GLU A 343 -6.37 20.09 -5.66
N ARG A 344 -5.52 20.91 -5.04
CA ARG A 344 -5.56 22.37 -5.14
C ARG A 344 -4.17 22.97 -5.06
N VAL A 345 -3.95 24.02 -5.86
CA VAL A 345 -2.77 24.88 -5.78
C VAL A 345 -3.23 26.27 -5.35
N ALA A 346 -2.62 26.82 -4.31
CA ALA A 346 -2.84 28.19 -3.87
C ALA A 346 -1.50 28.96 -3.89
N SER A 347 -1.45 30.08 -4.61
CA SER A 347 -0.26 30.93 -4.70
C SER A 347 -0.49 32.27 -4.00
N PHE A 348 0.53 32.74 -3.30
CA PHE A 348 0.51 34.00 -2.57
C PHE A 348 1.72 34.85 -2.96
N GLY A 349 1.45 36.04 -3.51
CA GLY A 349 2.49 36.92 -4.07
C GLY A 349 2.93 36.54 -5.48
N GLN A 350 3.94 37.25 -5.97
CA GLN A 350 4.54 36.97 -7.28
C GLN A 350 5.72 36.02 -7.09
N GLU A 351 5.65 34.85 -7.73
CA GLU A 351 6.73 33.88 -7.70
C GLU A 351 7.95 34.39 -8.49
N PRO A 352 9.19 34.04 -8.07
CA PRO A 352 10.37 34.36 -8.85
C PRO A 352 10.30 33.65 -10.23
N PRO A 353 10.64 34.36 -11.33
CA PRO A 353 10.49 33.83 -12.68
C PRO A 353 11.51 32.73 -13.01
N ASP A 354 12.71 32.81 -12.44
CA ASP A 354 13.81 31.85 -12.64
C ASP A 354 14.53 31.60 -11.31
N PRO A 355 13.91 30.83 -10.39
CA PRO A 355 14.49 30.55 -9.09
C PRO A 355 15.72 29.63 -9.27
N ALA A 356 16.85 29.98 -8.67
CA ALA A 356 17.99 29.05 -8.62
C ALA A 356 17.69 27.83 -7.72
N VAL A 357 16.90 28.04 -6.65
CA VAL A 357 16.52 27.02 -5.68
C VAL A 357 15.01 26.97 -5.51
N SER A 358 14.46 25.75 -5.48
CA SER A 358 13.12 25.49 -4.98
C SER A 358 13.19 24.81 -3.61
N ILE A 359 12.64 25.48 -2.60
CA ILE A 359 12.51 24.97 -1.24
C ILE A 359 11.18 24.25 -1.13
N VAL A 360 11.24 22.97 -0.77
CA VAL A 360 10.08 22.10 -0.58
C VAL A 360 9.88 21.85 0.91
N VAL A 361 8.71 22.21 1.43
CA VAL A 361 8.37 22.06 2.84
C VAL A 361 7.08 21.25 3.02
N PRO A 362 7.14 19.99 3.45
CA PRO A 362 5.95 19.22 3.80
C PRO A 362 5.32 19.71 5.10
N LEU A 363 3.99 19.71 5.15
CA LEU A 363 3.16 20.07 6.29
C LEU A 363 2.21 18.91 6.60
N TYR A 364 2.37 18.31 7.79
CA TYR A 364 1.52 17.23 8.29
C TYR A 364 1.02 17.54 9.71
N GLY A 365 -0.29 17.71 9.89
CA GLY A 365 -0.95 17.96 11.18
C GLY A 365 -0.63 19.29 11.88
N ARG A 366 0.62 19.79 11.80
CA ARG A 366 1.15 20.96 12.50
C ARG A 366 1.37 22.14 11.55
N ILE A 367 0.27 22.64 10.99
CA ILE A 367 0.30 23.81 10.08
C ILE A 367 0.71 25.12 10.79
N ASP A 368 0.72 25.12 12.12
CA ASP A 368 1.21 26.24 12.93
C ASP A 368 2.71 26.51 12.72
N LEU A 369 3.50 25.48 12.40
CA LEU A 369 4.94 25.60 12.18
C LEU A 369 5.30 26.49 10.98
N MET A 370 4.43 26.55 9.98
CA MET A 370 4.58 27.45 8.82
C MET A 370 4.75 28.91 9.25
N GLU A 371 4.04 29.34 10.29
CA GLU A 371 4.12 30.72 10.78
C GLU A 371 5.52 31.05 11.30
N HIS A 372 6.13 30.15 12.08
CA HIS A 372 7.48 30.32 12.60
C HIS A 372 8.52 30.43 11.47
N GLN A 373 8.40 29.59 10.44
CA GLN A 373 9.28 29.67 9.26
C GLN A 373 9.10 30.96 8.47
N VAL A 374 7.86 31.33 8.14
CA VAL A 374 7.59 32.55 7.35
C VAL A 374 8.10 33.80 8.09
N VAL A 375 7.98 33.85 9.41
CA VAL A 375 8.53 34.93 10.24
C VAL A 375 10.05 35.02 10.08
N GLN A 376 10.76 33.88 10.14
CA GLN A 376 12.22 33.86 9.97
C GLN A 376 12.63 34.23 8.54
N PHE A 377 11.83 33.85 7.54
CA PHE A 377 12.09 34.12 6.13
C PHE A 377 11.81 35.57 5.71
N ALA A 378 10.90 36.28 6.39
CA ALA A 378 10.45 37.63 6.02
C ALA A 378 11.59 38.65 5.80
N GLY A 379 12.65 38.54 6.60
CA GLY A 379 13.81 39.43 6.55
C GLY A 379 14.99 38.93 5.71
N ASP A 380 14.90 37.74 5.12
CA ASP A 380 15.98 37.12 4.37
C ASP A 380 15.83 37.39 2.86
N PRO A 381 16.78 38.10 2.21
CA PRO A 381 16.71 38.38 0.78
C PRO A 381 16.78 37.12 -0.09
N ASP A 382 17.39 36.03 0.39
CA ASP A 382 17.51 34.78 -0.36
C ASP A 382 16.12 34.18 -0.63
N LEU A 383 15.21 34.28 0.35
CA LEU A 383 13.87 33.71 0.30
C LEU A 383 12.93 34.48 -0.65
N ARG A 384 13.30 35.70 -1.05
CA ARG A 384 12.58 36.44 -2.11
C ARG A 384 12.98 36.01 -3.52
N ARG A 385 14.12 35.31 -3.65
CA ARG A 385 14.68 34.83 -4.91
C ARG A 385 14.47 33.33 -5.11
N ALA A 386 14.30 32.59 -4.02
CA ALA A 386 13.96 31.18 -4.04
C ALA A 386 12.46 30.95 -4.27
N GLU A 387 12.11 29.85 -4.92
CA GLU A 387 10.73 29.37 -4.97
C GLU A 387 10.44 28.61 -3.66
N LEU A 388 9.43 29.04 -2.89
CA LEU A 388 9.02 28.36 -1.67
C LEU A 388 7.70 27.62 -1.89
N ILE A 389 7.74 26.30 -1.76
CA ILE A 389 6.61 25.40 -1.96
C ILE A 389 6.31 24.68 -0.64
N TYR A 390 5.16 25.00 -0.04
CA TYR A 390 4.59 24.18 1.01
C TYR A 390 3.73 23.08 0.39
N VAL A 391 3.81 21.85 0.92
CA VAL A 391 2.93 20.73 0.51
C VAL A 391 2.17 20.21 1.71
N LEU A 392 0.84 20.36 1.69
CA LEU A 392 -0.06 19.89 2.73
C LEU A 392 -0.57 18.50 2.39
N ASP A 393 -0.28 17.52 3.26
CA ASP A 393 -0.80 16.16 3.15
C ASP A 393 -1.82 15.81 4.25
N SER A 394 -2.28 16.82 5.00
CA SER A 394 -3.49 16.77 5.85
C SER A 394 -4.63 17.55 5.18
N PRO A 395 -5.32 17.01 4.15
CA PRO A 395 -6.34 17.74 3.39
C PRO A 395 -7.48 18.30 4.26
N GLU A 396 -7.76 17.70 5.41
CA GLU A 396 -8.72 18.18 6.40
C GLU A 396 -8.37 19.58 6.96
N LEU A 397 -7.11 20.00 6.90
CA LEU A 397 -6.64 21.33 7.35
C LEU A 397 -6.57 22.37 6.23
N LYS A 398 -7.02 22.04 5.01
CA LYS A 398 -6.81 22.88 3.82
C LYS A 398 -7.34 24.31 3.93
N GLU A 399 -8.56 24.48 4.42
CA GLU A 399 -9.18 25.82 4.50
C GLU A 399 -8.52 26.67 5.60
N GLU A 400 -8.14 26.04 6.73
CA GLU A 400 -7.41 26.73 7.79
C GLU A 400 -6.03 27.20 7.32
N LEU A 401 -5.29 26.30 6.64
CA LEU A 401 -3.98 26.62 6.08
C LEU A 401 -4.07 27.77 5.07
N VAL A 402 -4.99 27.71 4.12
CA VAL A 402 -5.16 28.76 3.09
C VAL A 402 -5.49 30.12 3.73
N ALA A 403 -6.38 30.15 4.72
CA ALA A 403 -6.72 31.38 5.42
C ALA A 403 -5.53 31.93 6.24
N LYS A 404 -4.75 31.05 6.89
CA LYS A 404 -3.52 31.41 7.61
C LYS A 404 -2.47 31.97 6.64
N ALA A 405 -2.23 31.29 5.53
CA ALA A 405 -1.33 31.70 4.47
C ALA A 405 -1.66 33.10 3.94
N GLU A 406 -2.92 33.39 3.62
CA GLU A 406 -3.31 34.73 3.16
C GLU A 406 -2.96 35.83 4.19
N ARG A 407 -3.16 35.56 5.49
CA ARG A 407 -2.78 36.49 6.56
C ARG A 407 -1.27 36.66 6.68
N LEU A 408 -0.51 35.56 6.66
CA LEU A 408 0.94 35.59 6.76
C LEU A 408 1.57 36.32 5.57
N PHE A 409 1.07 36.08 4.35
CA PHE A 409 1.54 36.79 3.17
C PHE A 409 1.28 38.30 3.28
N ARG A 410 0.09 38.73 3.71
CA ARG A 410 -0.21 40.16 3.92
C ARG A 410 0.70 40.83 4.97
N LEU A 411 1.11 40.08 5.99
CA LEU A 411 1.92 40.62 7.09
C LEU A 411 3.42 40.67 6.74
N TYR A 412 3.94 39.61 6.11
CA TYR A 412 5.38 39.41 5.93
C TYR A 412 5.86 39.57 4.48
N GLY A 413 4.96 39.45 3.50
CA GLY A 413 5.27 39.65 2.07
C GLY A 413 6.23 38.60 1.47
N VAL A 414 6.40 37.44 2.10
CA VAL A 414 7.18 36.32 1.55
C VAL A 414 6.32 35.59 0.52
N PRO A 415 6.71 35.51 -0.76
CA PRO A 415 5.95 34.77 -1.75
C PRO A 415 6.12 33.27 -1.55
N TYR A 416 5.03 32.52 -1.68
CA TYR A 416 5.06 31.05 -1.66
C TYR A 416 3.82 30.46 -2.32
N ARG A 417 3.96 29.18 -2.67
CA ARG A 417 2.90 28.34 -3.21
C ARG A 417 2.59 27.20 -2.25
N ILE A 418 1.32 26.80 -2.19
CA ILE A 418 0.84 25.69 -1.39
C ILE A 418 0.21 24.66 -2.32
N LEU A 419 0.76 23.44 -2.31
CA LEU A 419 0.19 22.26 -2.94
C LEU A 419 -0.63 21.51 -1.89
N ILE A 420 -1.91 21.28 -2.16
CA ILE A 420 -2.80 20.57 -1.26
C ILE A 420 -3.07 19.21 -1.88
N LEU A 421 -2.63 18.15 -1.22
CA LEU A 421 -2.80 16.78 -1.69
C LEU A 421 -4.20 16.26 -1.34
N SER A 422 -4.73 15.36 -2.17
CA SER A 422 -6.06 14.76 -1.97
C SER A 422 -6.14 13.87 -0.73
N GLU A 423 -5.02 13.31 -0.30
CA GLU A 423 -4.90 12.44 0.87
C GLU A 423 -3.51 12.60 1.51
N ASN A 424 -3.33 11.97 2.68
CA ASN A 424 -2.02 11.84 3.29
C ASN A 424 -1.07 11.06 2.39
N ALA A 425 0.07 11.65 2.05
CA ALA A 425 1.10 11.07 1.22
C ALA A 425 2.26 10.49 2.04
N GLY A 426 2.47 11.02 3.25
CA GLY A 426 3.68 10.77 4.00
C GLY A 426 4.86 11.53 3.41
N PHE A 427 5.98 11.51 4.13
CA PHE A 427 7.12 12.37 3.86
C PHE A 427 7.70 12.20 2.46
N SER A 428 8.06 10.98 2.05
CA SER A 428 8.69 10.74 0.73
C SER A 428 7.83 11.19 -0.43
N LEU A 429 6.56 10.78 -0.46
CA LEU A 429 5.67 11.07 -1.58
C LEU A 429 5.28 12.55 -1.63
N ALA A 430 5.05 13.20 -0.48
CA ALA A 430 4.75 14.63 -0.42
C ALA A 430 5.92 15.46 -1.00
N ASN A 431 7.16 15.15 -0.59
CA ASN A 431 8.35 15.79 -1.13
C ASN A 431 8.52 15.51 -2.63
N ASN A 432 8.31 14.27 -3.08
CA ASN A 432 8.43 13.92 -4.51
C ASN A 432 7.40 14.65 -5.38
N ILE A 433 6.13 14.75 -4.93
CA ILE A 433 5.08 15.49 -5.66
C ILE A 433 5.46 16.97 -5.74
N ALA A 434 5.91 17.57 -4.64
CA ALA A 434 6.33 18.97 -4.61
C ALA A 434 7.57 19.23 -5.48
N ALA A 435 8.58 18.34 -5.42
CA ALA A 435 9.75 18.37 -6.28
C ALA A 435 9.38 18.29 -7.76
N SER A 436 8.38 17.48 -8.15
CA SER A 436 7.91 17.41 -9.54
C SER A 436 7.25 18.70 -10.05
N CYS A 437 6.86 19.59 -9.13
CA CYS A 437 6.28 20.91 -9.43
C CYS A 437 7.30 22.06 -9.31
N ALA A 438 8.51 21.77 -8.83
CA ALA A 438 9.58 22.73 -8.60
C ALA A 438 10.23 23.17 -9.92
N ARG A 439 10.74 24.40 -9.94
CA ARG A 439 11.38 25.00 -11.14
C ARG A 439 12.88 25.28 -10.98
N GLY A 440 13.39 25.22 -9.76
CA GLY A 440 14.78 25.51 -9.46
C GLY A 440 15.72 24.40 -9.89
N GLN A 441 16.93 24.80 -10.30
CA GLN A 441 18.00 23.86 -10.66
C GLN A 441 18.46 23.05 -9.45
N LEU A 442 18.39 23.66 -8.26
CA LEU A 442 18.61 22.99 -6.99
C LEU A 442 17.27 22.82 -6.25
N LEU A 443 17.07 21.64 -5.68
CA LEU A 443 16.02 21.36 -4.71
C LEU A 443 16.59 21.45 -3.30
N LEU A 444 15.85 22.08 -2.40
CA LEU A 444 16.10 22.02 -0.97
C LEU A 444 14.90 21.38 -0.28
N LEU A 445 15.05 20.15 0.19
CA LEU A 445 14.08 19.53 1.08
C LEU A 445 14.26 20.13 2.47
N LEU A 446 13.19 20.62 3.09
CA LEU A 446 13.25 21.32 4.37
C LEU A 446 12.04 20.97 5.23
N ASN A 447 12.26 20.42 6.43
CA ASN A 447 11.18 20.17 7.37
C ASN A 447 10.54 21.48 7.86
N SER A 448 9.24 21.45 8.17
CA SER A 448 8.49 22.64 8.60
C SER A 448 8.92 23.22 9.96
N ASP A 449 9.62 22.45 10.78
CA ASP A 449 10.17 22.84 12.08
C ASP A 449 11.69 23.11 12.05
N VAL A 450 12.26 23.28 10.85
CA VAL A 450 13.64 23.73 10.69
C VAL A 450 13.68 25.24 10.48
N LEU A 451 14.48 25.93 11.30
CA LEU A 451 14.58 27.39 11.36
C LEU A 451 16.05 27.82 11.24
N PRO A 452 16.38 28.78 10.36
CA PRO A 452 17.76 29.25 10.23
C PRO A 452 18.23 30.06 11.45
N LYS A 453 19.47 29.83 11.89
CA LYS A 453 20.10 30.64 12.96
C LYS A 453 20.46 32.05 12.47
N GLU A 454 20.77 32.17 11.18
CA GLU A 454 21.18 33.43 10.55
C GLU A 454 20.65 33.54 9.11
N ARG A 455 20.52 34.77 8.62
CA ARG A 455 20.17 35.05 7.23
C ARG A 455 21.32 34.70 6.28
N GLY A 456 21.01 34.59 4.98
CA GLY A 456 22.02 34.27 3.96
C GLY A 456 22.52 32.82 4.07
N TRP A 457 21.75 31.95 4.73
CA TRP A 457 22.08 30.54 4.89
C TRP A 457 21.91 29.79 3.57
N LEU A 458 20.87 30.15 2.80
CA LEU A 458 20.55 29.48 1.55
C LEU A 458 21.62 29.75 0.49
N SER A 459 21.99 31.01 0.27
CA SER A 459 23.06 31.39 -0.65
C SER A 459 24.41 30.77 -0.28
N ARG A 460 24.71 30.62 1.02
CA ARG A 460 25.89 29.87 1.49
C ARG A 460 25.84 28.39 1.11
N MET A 461 24.68 27.74 1.23
CA MET A 461 24.52 26.35 0.79
C MET A 461 24.70 26.22 -0.73
N VAL A 462 24.08 27.11 -1.52
CA VAL A 462 24.22 27.14 -2.99
C VAL A 462 25.68 27.32 -3.40
N ALA A 463 26.36 28.33 -2.86
CA ALA A 463 27.75 28.60 -3.19
C ALA A 463 28.68 27.43 -2.83
N PHE A 464 28.40 26.73 -1.73
CA PHE A 464 29.13 25.51 -1.39
C PHE A 464 28.82 24.39 -2.40
N TYR A 465 27.55 24.12 -2.70
CA TYR A 465 27.15 23.09 -3.65
C TYR A 465 27.83 23.27 -5.02
N GLU A 466 27.78 24.48 -5.57
CA GLU A 466 28.39 24.83 -6.87
C GLU A 466 29.92 24.73 -6.87
N SER A 467 30.57 24.82 -5.71
CA SER A 467 32.03 24.70 -5.57
C SER A 467 32.53 23.25 -5.58
N LEU A 468 31.63 22.28 -5.43
CA LEU A 468 31.96 20.86 -5.32
C LEU A 468 32.06 20.19 -6.68
N GLU A 469 32.94 19.22 -6.79
CA GLU A 469 33.01 18.32 -7.95
C GLU A 469 32.06 17.13 -7.73
N GLU A 470 31.12 16.95 -8.66
CA GLU A 470 30.12 15.87 -8.66
C GLU A 470 29.32 15.77 -7.34
N PRO A 471 28.72 16.87 -6.84
CA PRO A 471 27.97 16.86 -5.60
C PRO A 471 26.74 15.94 -5.69
N GLY A 472 26.54 15.16 -4.63
CA GLY A 472 25.30 14.46 -4.35
C GLY A 472 24.40 15.34 -3.48
N ALA A 473 24.15 14.90 -2.26
CA ALA A 473 23.39 15.66 -1.27
C ALA A 473 24.30 16.53 -0.39
N VAL A 474 23.86 17.76 -0.07
CA VAL A 474 24.51 18.65 0.90
C VAL A 474 23.56 18.91 2.07
N GLY A 475 24.02 18.62 3.29
CA GLY A 475 23.29 18.88 4.53
C GLY A 475 24.02 19.90 5.43
N PRO A 476 23.32 20.83 6.09
CA PRO A 476 23.92 21.79 7.01
C PRO A 476 24.12 21.19 8.42
N MET A 477 24.67 21.99 9.34
CA MET A 477 24.61 21.69 10.78
C MET A 477 23.20 21.90 11.30
N LEU A 478 22.61 20.86 11.89
CA LEU A 478 21.36 20.97 12.62
C LEU A 478 21.62 20.95 14.13
N LEU A 479 20.96 21.86 14.82
CA LEU A 479 21.08 22.09 16.25
C LEU A 479 19.75 21.82 16.95
N TYR A 480 19.85 21.29 18.17
CA TYR A 480 18.78 21.40 19.16
C TYR A 480 18.66 22.84 19.68
N GLU A 481 17.58 23.13 20.38
CA GLU A 481 17.29 24.45 20.94
C GLU A 481 18.34 24.94 21.96
N ASP A 482 19.13 24.03 22.52
CA ASP A 482 20.19 24.30 23.49
C ASP A 482 21.60 24.46 22.84
N ASP A 483 21.66 24.64 21.53
CA ASP A 483 22.88 24.68 20.71
C ASP A 483 23.71 23.37 20.74
N SER A 484 23.16 22.27 21.24
CA SER A 484 23.76 20.94 21.04
C SER A 484 23.53 20.43 19.61
N LEU A 485 24.48 19.65 19.10
CA LEU A 485 24.47 19.09 17.76
C LEU A 485 23.40 18.02 17.66
N GLN A 486 22.53 18.17 16.67
CA GLN A 486 21.58 17.13 16.27
C GLN A 486 22.08 16.40 15.01
N HIS A 487 22.69 17.13 14.07
CA HIS A 487 23.20 16.55 12.83
C HIS A 487 24.49 17.24 12.38
N ALA A 488 25.51 16.43 12.13
CA ALA A 488 26.76 16.85 11.50
C ALA A 488 27.15 15.88 10.36
N GLY A 489 26.16 15.37 9.62
CA GLY A 489 26.26 14.20 8.75
C GLY A 489 25.84 12.90 9.44
N LEU A 490 25.56 11.87 8.64
CA LEU A 490 25.22 10.52 9.07
C LEU A 490 26.38 9.55 8.80
N TYR A 491 26.50 8.53 9.65
CA TYR A 491 27.30 7.33 9.41
C TYR A 491 26.49 6.08 9.73
N PHE A 492 26.97 4.94 9.27
CA PHE A 492 26.33 3.65 9.49
C PHE A 492 27.12 2.85 10.51
N GLU A 493 26.49 2.52 11.63
CA GLU A 493 27.08 1.67 12.66
C GLU A 493 26.37 0.32 12.69
N ARG A 494 27.13 -0.75 12.93
CA ARG A 494 26.58 -2.07 13.25
C ARG A 494 27.03 -2.42 14.65
N PRO A 495 26.19 -2.18 15.68
CA PRO A 495 26.53 -2.53 17.07
C PRO A 495 26.91 -4.02 17.17
N THR A 496 27.87 -4.37 18.02
CA THR A 496 28.42 -5.73 18.14
C THR A 496 27.36 -6.81 18.42
N GLU A 497 26.25 -6.43 19.06
CA GLU A 497 25.13 -7.32 19.39
C GLU A 497 23.99 -7.28 18.35
N ALA A 498 24.07 -6.37 17.37
CA ALA A 498 23.06 -6.18 16.34
C ALA A 498 23.54 -6.72 14.98
N ARG A 499 22.65 -7.42 14.27
CA ARG A 499 22.93 -7.93 12.91
C ARG A 499 22.62 -6.91 11.80
N THR A 500 22.19 -5.71 12.15
CA THR A 500 21.73 -4.68 11.21
C THR A 500 22.45 -3.36 11.42
N TRP A 501 22.79 -2.68 10.33
CA TRP A 501 23.24 -1.30 10.28
C TRP A 501 22.16 -0.34 10.78
N THR A 502 22.56 0.67 11.55
CA THR A 502 21.74 1.80 12.01
C THR A 502 22.30 3.13 11.52
N ASN A 503 21.41 4.09 11.31
CA ASN A 503 21.78 5.48 11.03
C ASN A 503 22.16 6.19 12.33
N GLU A 504 23.39 6.67 12.40
CA GLU A 504 23.90 7.45 13.52
C GLU A 504 24.36 8.83 13.05
N HIS A 505 24.20 9.84 13.90
CA HIS A 505 24.59 11.21 13.60
C HIS A 505 25.96 11.51 14.22
N TYR A 506 26.89 12.01 13.42
CA TYR A 506 28.19 12.43 13.94
C TYR A 506 28.03 13.48 15.06
N PHE A 507 28.70 13.26 16.18
CA PHE A 507 28.79 14.19 17.31
C PHE A 507 27.46 14.58 17.98
N LYS A 508 26.39 13.79 17.78
CA LYS A 508 25.07 14.07 18.35
C LYS A 508 25.13 14.27 19.88
N GLY A 509 24.48 15.32 20.37
CA GLY A 509 24.42 15.70 21.78
C GLY A 509 25.66 16.46 22.30
N LEU A 510 26.71 16.64 21.49
CA LEU A 510 27.85 17.50 21.84
C LEU A 510 27.57 18.95 21.44
N HIS A 511 28.31 19.91 22.02
CA HIS A 511 28.10 21.34 21.72
C HIS A 511 28.50 21.71 20.28
N SER A 512 27.79 22.66 19.65
CA SER A 512 28.02 23.11 18.26
C SER A 512 29.43 23.62 17.99
N GLU A 513 30.12 24.11 19.02
CA GLU A 513 31.48 24.66 18.94
C GLU A 513 32.59 23.60 18.99
N LEU A 514 32.24 22.31 19.02
CA LEU A 514 33.23 21.25 18.91
C LEU A 514 34.08 21.44 17.63
N PRO A 515 35.41 21.60 17.71
CA PRO A 515 36.23 21.89 16.53
C PRO A 515 36.09 20.85 15.43
N ALA A 516 35.98 19.56 15.80
CA ALA A 516 35.79 18.46 14.86
C ALA A 516 34.44 18.53 14.09
N ALA A 517 33.40 19.12 14.70
CA ALA A 517 32.10 19.30 14.06
C ALA A 517 32.05 20.53 13.13
N ASN A 518 33.05 21.41 13.18
CA ASN A 518 33.12 22.64 12.39
C ASN A 518 34.00 22.51 11.14
N VAL A 519 34.17 21.28 10.64
CA VAL A 519 34.90 20.98 9.40
C VAL A 519 33.94 20.44 8.34
N ALA A 520 33.87 21.12 7.20
CA ALA A 520 33.14 20.66 6.03
C ALA A 520 33.81 19.39 5.49
N ARG A 521 33.02 18.34 5.22
CA ARG A 521 33.57 17.04 4.81
C ARG A 521 32.56 16.20 4.05
N GLN A 522 33.08 15.25 3.27
CA GLN A 522 32.25 14.18 2.72
C GLN A 522 31.73 13.29 3.84
N VAL A 523 30.49 12.83 3.69
CA VAL A 523 29.83 11.92 4.62
C VAL A 523 29.03 10.88 3.83
N PRO A 524 28.80 9.69 4.39
CA PRO A 524 27.94 8.68 3.76
C PRO A 524 26.56 9.21 3.37
N ALA A 525 25.91 9.93 4.29
CA ALA A 525 24.57 10.47 4.10
C ALA A 525 24.34 11.75 4.91
N VAL A 526 23.27 12.47 4.57
CA VAL A 526 22.73 13.61 5.33
C VAL A 526 21.23 13.43 5.50
N THR A 527 20.65 14.10 6.49
CA THR A 527 19.20 13.98 6.74
C THR A 527 18.37 14.87 5.82
N ALA A 528 17.20 14.39 5.41
CA ALA A 528 16.24 15.19 4.63
C ALA A 528 15.51 16.26 5.46
N ALA A 529 15.81 16.42 6.76
CA ALA A 529 15.34 17.58 7.52
C ALA A 529 15.82 18.90 6.91
N CYS A 530 17.04 18.91 6.36
CA CYS A 530 17.49 19.95 5.43
C CYS A 530 18.53 19.36 4.46
N LEU A 531 18.16 19.17 3.20
CA LEU A 531 18.99 18.51 2.18
C LEU A 531 18.90 19.26 0.86
N MET A 532 20.05 19.70 0.34
CA MET A 532 20.19 20.31 -0.99
C MET A 532 20.72 19.31 -2.01
N VAL A 533 20.12 19.27 -3.19
CA VAL A 533 20.51 18.39 -4.30
C VAL A 533 20.08 19.00 -5.64
N GLU A 534 20.82 18.73 -6.71
CA GLU A 534 20.40 19.07 -8.07
C GLU A 534 19.09 18.38 -8.44
N ALA A 535 18.15 19.14 -9.03
CA ALA A 535 16.80 18.67 -9.35
C ALA A 535 16.83 17.49 -10.35
N ASP A 536 17.58 17.63 -11.44
CA ASP A 536 17.72 16.58 -12.45
C ASP A 536 18.32 15.31 -11.87
N LEU A 537 19.31 15.44 -10.97
CA LEU A 537 19.92 14.32 -10.27
C LEU A 537 18.92 13.64 -9.33
N PHE A 538 18.16 14.40 -8.55
CA PHE A 538 17.09 13.88 -7.68
C PHE A 538 16.08 13.07 -8.47
N HIS A 539 15.61 13.59 -9.61
CA HIS A 539 14.69 12.88 -10.49
C HIS A 539 15.34 11.65 -11.15
N ALA A 540 16.59 11.76 -11.61
CA ALA A 540 17.31 10.67 -12.26
C ALA A 540 17.51 9.47 -11.34
N VAL A 541 17.74 9.69 -10.04
CA VAL A 541 17.84 8.59 -9.07
C VAL A 541 16.48 8.11 -8.55
N GLY A 542 15.37 8.76 -8.90
CA GLY A 542 14.01 8.37 -8.51
C GLY A 542 13.45 9.04 -7.25
N GLY A 543 14.02 10.16 -6.80
CA GLY A 543 13.56 10.94 -5.65
C GLY A 543 13.68 10.21 -4.31
N LEU A 544 12.87 10.54 -3.30
CA LEU A 544 12.80 9.75 -2.07
C LEU A 544 12.06 8.43 -2.30
N SER A 545 12.57 7.32 -1.78
CA SER A 545 11.93 6.02 -1.98
C SER A 545 10.57 5.96 -1.25
N GLY A 546 9.53 5.60 -2.00
CA GLY A 546 8.18 5.35 -1.49
C GLY A 546 7.99 3.95 -0.88
N ALA A 547 9.07 3.18 -0.72
CA ALA A 547 9.02 1.85 -0.12
C ALA A 547 9.11 1.86 1.42
N TYR A 548 9.61 2.96 2.00
CA TYR A 548 9.72 3.12 3.46
C TYR A 548 8.40 3.57 4.06
N VAL A 549 8.00 2.89 5.13
CA VAL A 549 6.71 3.09 5.77
C VAL A 549 6.80 4.24 6.77
N GLN A 550 6.22 5.40 6.43
CA GLN A 550 6.05 6.56 7.32
C GLN A 550 7.35 7.01 8.04
N GLY A 551 8.39 7.31 7.26
CA GLY A 551 9.62 7.95 7.73
C GLY A 551 10.72 7.00 8.21
N ASP A 552 11.89 7.56 8.47
CA ASP A 552 13.15 6.87 8.78
C ASP A 552 13.73 6.08 7.58
N TYR A 553 15.01 6.33 7.27
CA TYR A 553 15.86 5.73 6.22
C TYR A 553 15.64 6.21 4.78
N GLU A 554 14.56 6.92 4.43
CA GLU A 554 14.37 7.42 3.05
C GLU A 554 15.44 8.41 2.59
N ASP A 555 16.01 9.18 3.52
CA ASP A 555 17.06 10.17 3.25
C ASP A 555 18.42 9.50 3.02
N SER A 556 18.73 8.50 3.82
CA SER A 556 19.91 7.66 3.68
C SER A 556 19.83 6.83 2.41
N ASP A 557 18.68 6.25 2.09
CA ASP A 557 18.45 5.56 0.82
C ASP A 557 18.70 6.44 -0.40
N LEU A 558 18.22 7.69 -0.38
CA LEU A 558 18.52 8.67 -1.41
C LEU A 558 20.04 8.93 -1.50
N CYS A 559 20.71 9.16 -0.36
CA CYS A 559 22.16 9.36 -0.31
C CYS A 559 22.94 8.16 -0.85
N MET A 560 22.49 6.93 -0.58
CA MET A 560 23.09 5.69 -1.09
C MET A 560 22.89 5.54 -2.61
N ARG A 561 21.73 5.93 -3.14
CA ARG A 561 21.50 5.97 -4.59
C ARG A 561 22.35 7.03 -5.29
N LEU A 562 22.51 8.21 -4.68
CA LEU A 562 23.43 9.24 -5.16
C LEU A 562 24.88 8.73 -5.18
N TRP A 563 25.31 8.06 -4.10
CA TRP A 563 26.63 7.42 -4.05
C TRP A 563 26.84 6.41 -5.18
N LYS A 564 25.88 5.51 -5.41
CA LYS A 564 25.93 4.56 -6.54
C LYS A 564 25.94 5.23 -7.92
N ALA A 565 25.38 6.44 -8.03
CA ALA A 565 25.47 7.25 -9.24
C ALA A 565 26.81 8.01 -9.39
N GLY A 566 27.79 7.74 -8.51
CA GLY A 566 29.11 8.37 -8.52
C GLY A 566 29.11 9.79 -7.94
N ARG A 567 28.12 10.15 -7.11
CA ARG A 567 27.99 11.47 -6.51
C ARG A 567 28.40 11.46 -5.05
N LYS A 568 28.99 12.56 -4.58
CA LYS A 568 29.57 12.66 -3.22
C LYS A 568 28.64 13.45 -2.31
N ASN A 569 28.22 12.87 -1.18
CA ASN A 569 27.40 13.58 -0.19
C ASN A 569 28.30 14.36 0.78
N TRP A 570 27.86 15.55 1.21
CA TRP A 570 28.66 16.49 1.98
C TRP A 570 27.90 17.11 3.15
N TYR A 571 28.64 17.37 4.22
CA TYR A 571 28.21 18.12 5.38
C TYR A 571 28.84 19.53 5.39
N LEU A 572 28.01 20.56 5.63
CA LEU A 572 28.39 21.98 5.66
C LEU A 572 28.13 22.61 7.05
N PRO A 573 29.16 22.77 7.90
CA PRO A 573 29.00 23.33 9.25
C PRO A 573 28.82 24.85 9.32
N GLN A 574 29.19 25.58 8.26
CA GLN A 574 29.08 27.05 8.21
C GLN A 574 27.63 27.53 8.10
N VAL A 575 26.70 26.63 7.77
CA VAL A 575 25.26 26.89 7.80
C VAL A 575 24.68 26.15 9.00
N ARG A 576 24.05 26.89 9.90
CA ARG A 576 23.49 26.37 11.15
C ARG A 576 21.99 26.63 11.20
N LEU A 577 21.22 25.58 11.38
CA LEU A 577 19.77 25.62 11.49
C LEU A 577 19.34 24.93 12.79
N TYR A 578 18.33 25.45 13.45
CA TYR A 578 17.64 24.77 14.54
C TYR A 578 16.61 23.82 13.95
N HIS A 579 16.54 22.59 14.46
CA HIS A 579 15.49 21.65 14.11
C HIS A 579 14.80 21.23 15.40
N LEU A 580 13.57 21.72 15.59
CA LEU A 580 12.88 21.64 16.87
C LEU A 580 12.43 20.21 17.24
N GLU A 581 12.59 19.24 16.33
CA GLU A 581 12.22 17.83 16.48
C GLU A 581 10.88 17.71 17.24
N ALA A 582 9.89 18.51 16.83
CA ALA A 582 8.63 18.62 17.57
C ALA A 582 8.08 17.19 17.71
N GLN A 583 8.06 16.66 18.95
CA GLN A 583 7.81 15.25 19.31
C GLN A 583 6.42 14.76 18.90
N SER A 584 6.18 14.74 17.60
CA SER A 584 4.98 14.24 16.97
C SER A 584 5.23 12.75 16.84
N TYR A 585 4.50 11.98 17.65
CA TYR A 585 4.49 10.52 17.82
C TYR A 585 5.42 9.92 18.88
N PRO A 586 4.88 9.58 20.06
CA PRO A 586 5.16 8.33 20.73
C PRO A 586 4.01 7.36 20.47
N SER A 587 4.24 6.29 19.72
CA SER A 587 3.37 5.11 19.77
C SER A 587 4.09 3.92 19.15
N LYS A 588 3.85 2.73 19.68
CA LYS A 588 4.39 1.44 19.23
C LYS A 588 4.46 1.26 17.70
N ALA A 589 3.56 1.89 16.94
CA ALA A 589 3.56 1.89 15.48
C ALA A 589 4.84 2.49 14.87
N ARG A 590 5.36 3.61 15.41
CA ARG A 590 6.60 4.22 14.90
C ARG A 590 7.79 3.29 15.06
N GLU A 591 7.87 2.59 16.18
CA GLU A 591 8.93 1.62 16.43
C GLU A 591 8.82 0.42 15.46
N MET A 592 7.61 -0.08 15.20
CA MET A 592 7.39 -1.14 14.21
C MET A 592 7.78 -0.70 12.79
N ASN A 593 7.38 0.52 12.39
CA ASN A 593 7.78 1.12 11.12
C ASN A 593 9.31 1.20 11.01
N ARG A 594 9.98 1.74 12.05
CA ARG A 594 11.43 1.86 12.10
C ARG A 594 12.13 0.50 12.01
N GLN A 595 11.62 -0.53 12.69
CA GLN A 595 12.18 -1.88 12.61
C GLN A 595 12.05 -2.49 11.21
N TYR A 596 10.92 -2.28 10.53
CA TYR A 596 10.73 -2.71 9.14
C TYR A 596 11.61 -1.91 8.18
N ASN A 597 11.63 -0.58 8.29
CA ASN A 597 12.42 0.30 7.43
C ASN A 597 13.92 0.07 7.58
N ARG A 598 14.41 -0.15 8.82
CA ARG A 598 15.79 -0.58 9.07
C ARG A 598 16.10 -1.90 8.36
N TRP A 599 15.21 -2.87 8.45
CA TRP A 599 15.40 -4.14 7.76
C TRP A 599 15.44 -3.95 6.24
N LEU A 600 14.48 -3.22 5.66
CA LEU A 600 14.44 -2.96 4.22
C LEU A 600 15.70 -2.24 3.73
N PHE A 601 16.16 -1.25 4.50
CA PHE A 601 17.41 -0.55 4.21
C PHE A 601 18.60 -1.51 4.22
N ASN A 602 18.69 -2.38 5.21
CA ASN A 602 19.76 -3.38 5.29
C ASN A 602 19.69 -4.42 4.16
N GLU A 603 18.48 -4.89 3.82
CA GLU A 603 18.25 -5.81 2.70
C GLU A 603 18.75 -5.21 1.37
N THR A 604 18.59 -3.90 1.21
CA THR A 604 18.93 -3.19 -0.02
C THR A 604 20.39 -2.76 -0.07
N TRP A 605 20.97 -2.38 1.07
CA TRP A 605 22.21 -1.58 1.11
C TRP A 605 23.36 -2.19 1.90
N SER A 606 23.21 -3.33 2.60
CA SER A 606 24.28 -3.85 3.48
C SER A 606 25.64 -3.99 2.79
N ASP A 607 25.69 -4.55 1.60
CA ASP A 607 26.94 -4.74 0.84
C ASP A 607 27.61 -3.40 0.49
N VAL A 608 26.78 -2.39 0.17
CA VAL A 608 27.24 -1.05 -0.20
C VAL A 608 27.70 -0.27 1.03
N ILE A 609 27.02 -0.46 2.17
CA ILE A 609 27.43 0.14 3.44
C ILE A 609 28.80 -0.40 3.86
N GLU A 610 29.08 -1.68 3.62
CA GLU A 610 30.41 -2.27 3.89
C GLU A 610 31.51 -1.60 3.04
N GLU A 611 31.24 -1.30 1.77
CA GLU A 611 32.14 -0.53 0.91
C GLU A 611 32.34 0.91 1.41
N ILE A 612 31.25 1.61 1.73
CA ILE A 612 31.26 3.01 2.20
C ILE A 612 31.99 3.14 3.53
N ASN A 613 31.80 2.21 4.47
CA ASN A 613 32.45 2.26 5.77
C ASN A 613 33.96 2.03 5.69
N TRP A 614 34.47 1.45 4.61
CA TRP A 614 35.91 1.43 4.34
C TRP A 614 36.44 2.83 3.97
N VAL A 615 35.62 3.65 3.30
CA VAL A 615 35.97 5.03 2.91
C VAL A 615 35.76 6.03 4.05
N PHE A 616 34.71 5.88 4.86
CA PHE A 616 34.28 6.84 5.89
C PHE A 616 34.35 6.31 7.32
N ALA A 617 35.30 5.42 7.59
CA ALA A 617 35.47 4.68 8.85
C ALA A 617 34.75 5.34 10.05
N PRO A 618 33.75 4.68 10.67
CA PRO A 618 32.97 5.29 11.73
C PRO A 618 33.90 5.78 12.84
N PRO A 619 33.54 6.88 13.53
CA PRO A 619 34.37 7.39 14.61
C PRO A 619 34.54 6.28 15.64
N VAL A 620 35.78 6.09 16.14
CA VAL A 620 36.07 5.04 17.14
C VAL A 620 35.12 5.25 18.31
N SER A 621 34.23 4.28 18.51
CA SER A 621 33.27 4.29 19.61
C SER A 621 34.02 4.47 20.94
N ILE A 622 33.77 5.60 21.61
CA ILE A 622 34.17 5.81 23.01
C ILE A 622 33.10 5.16 23.90
N THR A 623 32.66 3.94 23.59
CA THR A 623 32.02 3.12 24.62
C THR A 623 33.13 2.58 25.49
N SER A 624 33.23 3.15 26.70
CA SER A 624 34.11 2.70 27.76
C SER A 624 34.24 1.17 27.76
N ASP A 625 35.48 0.70 27.69
CA ASP A 625 35.85 -0.66 28.03
C ASP A 625 35.22 -1.01 29.39
N ARG A 626 34.11 -1.75 29.35
CA ARG A 626 33.43 -2.29 30.55
C ARG A 626 34.11 -3.57 31.01
N ARG A 627 35.29 -3.91 30.50
CA ARG A 627 36.14 -4.94 31.08
C ARG A 627 36.97 -4.28 32.18
N GLU A 628 36.89 -4.87 33.37
CA GLU A 628 37.59 -4.47 34.60
C GLU A 628 36.98 -3.33 35.44
N ARG A 629 35.77 -3.56 35.96
CA ARG A 629 35.48 -3.14 37.34
C ARG A 629 35.73 -4.33 38.28
N PRO A 630 36.60 -4.21 39.30
CA PRO A 630 36.86 -5.31 40.22
C PRO A 630 35.60 -5.63 41.02
N ARG A 631 35.18 -6.91 41.00
CA ARG A 631 34.05 -7.44 41.77
C ARG A 631 34.31 -7.23 43.27
N LYS A 632 33.59 -6.32 43.92
CA LYS A 632 33.48 -6.33 45.39
C LYS A 632 32.65 -7.55 45.81
N ALA A 633 33.29 -8.44 46.58
CA ALA A 633 32.64 -9.58 47.20
C ALA A 633 31.49 -9.11 48.11
N ARG A 634 30.27 -9.62 47.87
CA ARG A 634 29.14 -9.46 48.77
C ARG A 634 29.32 -10.40 49.97
N GLN A 635 29.77 -9.87 51.10
CA GLN A 635 29.60 -10.54 52.39
C GLN A 635 28.13 -10.42 52.80
N LYS A 636 27.45 -11.56 52.98
CA LYS A 636 26.12 -11.63 53.60
C LYS A 636 26.27 -11.38 55.10
N VAL A 637 25.57 -10.39 55.62
CA VAL A 637 25.32 -10.25 57.07
C VAL A 637 23.82 -10.56 57.29
N PRO A 638 23.45 -11.41 58.27
CA PRO A 638 22.05 -11.70 58.55
C PRO A 638 21.39 -10.50 59.25
N VAL A 639 20.15 -10.21 58.88
CA VAL A 639 19.31 -9.21 59.53
C VAL A 639 18.62 -9.86 60.72
N ASP A 640 18.80 -9.28 61.91
CA ASP A 640 18.00 -9.59 63.09
C ASP A 640 16.97 -8.46 63.30
N HIS A 641 15.75 -8.83 63.66
CA HIS A 641 14.62 -7.93 63.81
C HIS A 641 14.56 -7.41 65.24
N THR A 642 14.63 -6.10 65.43
CA THR A 642 14.05 -5.47 66.62
C THR A 642 13.56 -4.06 66.34
N VAL A 643 12.33 -3.81 66.78
CA VAL A 643 11.53 -2.61 66.62
C VAL A 643 12.00 -1.53 67.60
N GLY A 644 12.07 -0.28 67.16
CA GLY A 644 12.28 0.89 68.00
C GLY A 644 11.76 2.16 67.31
N VAL A 645 10.84 2.84 67.98
CA VAL A 645 10.02 3.99 67.55
C VAL A 645 10.78 5.32 67.71
N ALA A 646 10.25 6.39 67.09
CA ALA A 646 10.52 7.83 67.29
C ALA A 646 11.67 8.39 66.40
N GLU A 647 11.65 9.61 65.85
CA GLU A 647 10.77 10.77 65.92
C GLU A 647 11.13 11.71 64.75
N THR A 648 10.25 12.66 64.46
CA THR A 648 10.32 13.77 63.51
C THR A 648 11.56 14.67 63.63
N ALA A 649 12.05 15.25 62.51
CA ALA A 649 12.18 16.71 62.29
C ALA A 649 13.06 17.13 61.08
N SER A 650 12.56 18.14 60.36
CA SER A 650 13.24 19.30 59.74
C SER A 650 14.49 19.14 58.86
N GLU A 651 14.32 19.42 57.55
CA GLU A 651 14.93 20.53 56.78
C GLU A 651 16.48 20.73 56.70
N PRO A 652 17.05 21.57 55.79
CA PRO A 652 17.40 21.19 54.40
C PRO A 652 18.82 21.66 53.95
N VAL A 653 19.15 21.46 52.66
CA VAL A 653 20.18 22.17 51.84
C VAL A 653 21.65 22.16 52.33
N GLU A 654 22.59 21.69 51.48
CA GLU A 654 23.64 22.52 50.82
C GLU A 654 24.82 21.68 50.29
N MET A 655 25.41 22.18 49.19
CA MET A 655 26.68 21.77 48.56
C MET A 655 26.63 20.43 47.81
N TRP A 656 27.16 20.30 46.58
CA TRP A 656 28.58 20.46 46.26
C TRP A 656 28.83 20.89 44.81
N ARG A 657 29.73 21.87 44.68
CA ARG A 657 30.55 22.16 43.50
C ARG A 657 31.55 21.02 43.25
N GLN A 658 31.97 20.91 42.00
CA GLN A 658 33.20 20.29 41.49
C GLN A 658 33.28 18.75 41.54
N ARG A 659 33.01 18.12 40.38
CA ARG A 659 34.06 17.52 39.54
C ARG A 659 33.58 17.30 38.12
#